data_AF-A0AAW2B275-F1
#
_entry.id   AF-A0AAW2B275-F1
#
_cell.length_a   1.000
_cell.length_b   1.000
_cell.length_c   1.000
_cell.angle_alpha   90.00
_cell.angle_beta   90.00
_cell.angle_gamma   90.00
#
_symmetry.space_group_name_H-M   'P 1'
#
loop_
_entity.id
_entity.type
_entity.pdbx_description
1 polymer ?
#
loop_
_entity_poly.entity_id
_entity_poly.type
_entity_poly.pdbx_seq_one_letter_code
_entity_poly.pdbx_strand_id
1 'polypeptide(L)'
;MLQKIMLDWASGELYSENFDLIFLLKSDELKCISEEMSLIDLLSWSCSLTPDHISQILQLTPEKVLFLIDGLDEYVSHPPIHFTLLHTNPSKRASPMVILRNLLRGVLLPESFMLVTMRSIAADAVTNLLKIPQRFTEIMGFSERGVQEYFHKFFQDEQLFKKTYESVKTNEGLMTVCSVPLLCWMVCFCLKKHFTDDDHVMAELKTTTSIYVHFVSTLLEHHDQSQSVLTMLRSLGQLAERGIQNQQVFFDEKSVAETGLNAAMCFFMYKGSLKRKDKQEPVLRFMHLSFQEFFTALYCVLLDEEAHWVKVTELFKLMEWEAIVDRPSPVLRERRSNLIPPVMLFLYGLLNEEVSSQLFNKHKWTVPHAIKLKQRELKKTLKRAIVLMTHQYGIELFALHCMYELQDERFVKKNLKAYSFMDLSCISLRSTDCWVLLYCLQCCPHIRELNLMYCDLTADKLKILQPALCMCETLRLTVDYLYDVGDLIQILGESKILKKLKVQEDEYIAERLRWSLDLSVTHGDVSLSLSSSEKNPSFPAVLNISFICSHSEITNTDWTLFLQTLSKAGKLAEDSSALEDHVNLLLSSFHSVGLKKLDLKVFSLNESWASGIISLVQTCTSLQEISVSVTGLLLKEGLELLHESLKDPHCTVTIEGRKCSKPIDQCIEEDWSQSCNEKVEIHFKPKVLEELEKLNISAPEPSEMNLHCQSCVHIVDSDQWVQVEPSVCTDEGGSKFRISTQAGRFECSRTRMRWVCAGDVTLQYREVDGRFLSAELERLQCERIGPVIDVSVISGKLEEAHLPHYACLAESDPSLKDAVKLLIKRDEGISLQSVEMTRHHAKIVQPSFSLTTLIISWIMKWEAHCNLLLYMRCKDPLILHIYFFPVNDTCSKEKVEQNEKSSHPISHPRPNRPFRMKTPHLLEVPGASVHPVEGISFTTDVDPNFFKIRQLQDGDVQMNLIREEDKKLVWTAKIWKDELDQLNQKKIQDEPQLNSEIDKATFFDKHRSALIQRVKNVKSIADKLREQRIIHEELYSEITHCNLSSQDSMRKICYTVNSSGMIAKAQFILILQEEEPYLSEELVRSDS
;
A
#
# COMPACT_ATOMS: atom_id res chain seq x y z
N MET A 1 -27.84 -22.43 -11.30
CA MET A 1 -28.18 -22.47 -9.85
C MET A 1 -29.66 -22.19 -9.59
N LEU A 2 -30.20 -21.00 -9.90
CA LEU A 2 -31.61 -20.65 -9.61
C LEU A 2 -32.62 -21.66 -10.17
N GLN A 3 -32.40 -22.16 -11.39
CA GLN A 3 -33.22 -23.22 -11.98
C GLN A 3 -33.21 -24.53 -11.18
N LYS A 4 -32.07 -24.88 -10.55
CA LYS A 4 -31.96 -26.06 -9.69
C LYS A 4 -32.69 -25.85 -8.36
N ILE A 5 -32.59 -24.66 -7.76
CA ILE A 5 -33.39 -24.29 -6.58
C ILE A 5 -34.89 -24.43 -6.88
N MET A 6 -35.32 -23.92 -8.03
CA MET A 6 -36.72 -24.01 -8.46
C MET A 6 -37.15 -25.47 -8.72
N LEU A 7 -36.28 -26.30 -9.32
CA LEU A 7 -36.52 -27.73 -9.52
C LEU A 7 -36.65 -28.47 -8.18
N ASP A 8 -35.76 -28.19 -7.23
CA ASP A 8 -35.70 -28.87 -5.92
C ASP A 8 -36.86 -28.47 -5.02
N TRP A 9 -37.30 -27.22 -5.12
CA TRP A 9 -38.56 -26.80 -4.50
C TRP A 9 -39.75 -27.49 -5.14
N ALA A 10 -39.81 -27.55 -6.48
CA ALA A 10 -40.91 -28.21 -7.18
C ALA A 10 -40.96 -29.73 -6.93
N SER A 11 -39.83 -30.38 -6.65
CA SER A 11 -39.77 -31.79 -6.23
C SER A 11 -40.04 -32.01 -4.74
N GLY A 12 -40.17 -30.93 -3.95
CA GLY A 12 -40.40 -30.97 -2.51
C GLY A 12 -39.14 -31.17 -1.66
N GLU A 13 -37.95 -31.20 -2.28
CA GLU A 13 -36.66 -31.43 -1.63
C GLU A 13 -36.11 -30.19 -0.90
N LEU A 14 -36.52 -28.97 -1.30
CA LEU A 14 -35.96 -27.71 -0.79
C LEU A 14 -37.04 -26.64 -0.56
N TYR A 15 -37.06 -26.02 0.62
CA TYR A 15 -37.94 -24.89 0.99
C TYR A 15 -39.46 -25.09 0.84
N SER A 16 -39.92 -26.33 0.69
CA SER A 16 -41.34 -26.67 0.46
C SER A 16 -42.26 -26.29 1.64
N GLU A 17 -41.74 -26.21 2.86
CA GLU A 17 -42.48 -25.76 4.05
C GLU A 17 -42.43 -24.22 4.22
N ASN A 18 -41.44 -23.57 3.60
CA ASN A 18 -41.18 -22.14 3.75
C ASN A 18 -41.96 -21.30 2.74
N PHE A 19 -42.04 -21.74 1.48
CA PHE A 19 -42.63 -20.97 0.38
C PHE A 19 -43.70 -21.76 -0.36
N ASP A 20 -44.86 -21.12 -0.52
CA ASP A 20 -45.99 -21.66 -1.29
C ASP A 20 -45.85 -21.35 -2.79
N LEU A 21 -45.11 -20.28 -3.14
CA LEU A 21 -44.82 -19.90 -4.51
C LEU A 21 -43.39 -19.41 -4.69
N ILE A 22 -42.77 -19.85 -5.78
CA ILE A 22 -41.49 -19.32 -6.27
C ILE A 22 -41.67 -18.77 -7.69
N PHE A 23 -41.22 -17.54 -7.92
CA PHE A 23 -41.23 -16.90 -9.24
C PHE A 23 -39.81 -16.63 -9.72
N LEU A 24 -39.46 -17.12 -10.92
CA LEU A 24 -38.20 -16.79 -11.59
C LEU A 24 -38.41 -15.62 -12.55
N LEU A 25 -37.70 -14.52 -12.28
CA LEU A 25 -37.67 -13.30 -13.08
C LEU A 25 -36.27 -13.13 -13.66
N LYS A 26 -36.13 -13.14 -14.98
CA LYS A 26 -34.81 -12.93 -15.62
C LYS A 26 -34.72 -11.54 -16.21
N SER A 27 -33.70 -10.79 -15.80
CA SER A 27 -33.58 -9.36 -16.12
C SER A 27 -33.43 -9.11 -17.62
N ASP A 28 -32.72 -9.98 -18.33
CA ASP A 28 -32.53 -9.98 -19.79
C ASP A 28 -33.88 -10.08 -20.53
N GLU A 29 -34.76 -10.98 -20.10
CA GLU A 29 -36.10 -11.18 -20.68
C GLU A 29 -37.01 -9.98 -20.37
N LEU A 30 -36.97 -9.47 -19.14
CA LEU A 30 -37.79 -8.34 -18.71
C LEU A 30 -37.42 -7.02 -19.43
N LYS A 31 -36.13 -6.79 -19.73
CA LYS A 31 -35.65 -5.62 -20.48
C LYS A 31 -36.23 -5.55 -21.89
N CYS A 32 -36.56 -6.71 -22.47
CA CYS A 32 -37.12 -6.81 -23.82
C CYS A 32 -38.63 -6.47 -23.89
N ILE A 33 -39.27 -6.23 -22.75
CA ILE A 33 -40.70 -5.93 -22.66
C ILE A 33 -40.88 -4.41 -22.54
N SER A 34 -41.43 -3.79 -23.58
CA SER A 34 -41.72 -2.35 -23.60
C SER A 34 -43.13 -1.99 -23.12
N GLU A 35 -44.03 -2.98 -22.98
CA GLU A 35 -45.42 -2.77 -22.61
C GLU A 35 -45.57 -2.53 -21.11
N GLU A 36 -46.35 -1.51 -20.73
CA GLU A 36 -46.70 -1.30 -19.33
C GLU A 36 -47.67 -2.38 -18.86
N MET A 37 -47.39 -3.02 -17.73
CA MET A 37 -48.19 -4.08 -17.15
C MET A 37 -48.17 -3.99 -15.63
N SER A 38 -49.08 -4.69 -14.95
CA SER A 38 -49.05 -4.80 -13.49
C SER A 38 -48.08 -5.90 -13.05
N LEU A 39 -47.74 -5.94 -11.75
CA LEU A 39 -46.95 -7.05 -11.20
C LEU A 39 -47.69 -8.39 -11.38
N ILE A 40 -49.02 -8.38 -11.22
CA ILE A 40 -49.85 -9.58 -11.38
C ILE A 40 -49.78 -10.10 -12.82
N ASP A 41 -49.89 -9.21 -13.80
CA ASP A 41 -49.75 -9.55 -15.22
C ASP A 41 -48.36 -10.15 -15.48
N LEU A 42 -47.31 -9.54 -14.94
CA LEU A 42 -45.95 -10.00 -15.11
C LEU A 42 -45.72 -11.41 -14.53
N LEU A 43 -46.26 -11.71 -13.36
CA LEU A 43 -46.13 -13.01 -12.72
C LEU A 43 -47.00 -14.08 -13.39
N SER A 44 -48.13 -13.70 -13.98
CA SER A 44 -48.93 -14.63 -14.79
C SER A 44 -48.19 -15.13 -16.03
N TRP A 45 -47.11 -14.45 -16.44
CA TRP A 45 -46.29 -14.90 -17.56
C TRP A 45 -45.31 -16.00 -17.16
N SER A 46 -44.89 -16.05 -15.89
CA SER A 46 -43.90 -17.00 -15.38
C SER A 46 -44.51 -18.28 -14.82
N CYS A 47 -45.82 -18.34 -14.59
CA CYS A 47 -46.51 -19.55 -14.12
C CYS A 47 -47.88 -19.75 -14.82
N SER A 48 -48.50 -20.91 -14.59
CA SER A 48 -49.82 -21.24 -15.17
C SER A 48 -51.02 -20.73 -14.34
N LEU A 49 -50.77 -19.90 -13.31
CA LEU A 49 -51.82 -19.37 -12.44
C LEU A 49 -52.54 -18.19 -13.13
N THR A 50 -53.83 -18.04 -12.84
CA THR A 50 -54.60 -16.88 -13.32
C THR A 50 -54.20 -15.63 -12.54
N PRO A 51 -54.35 -14.43 -13.15
CA PRO A 51 -54.15 -13.15 -12.46
C PRO A 51 -54.90 -13.06 -11.12
N ASP A 52 -56.11 -13.60 -11.04
CA ASP A 52 -56.92 -13.60 -9.81
C ASP A 52 -56.31 -14.46 -8.70
N HIS A 53 -55.82 -15.65 -9.03
CA HIS A 53 -55.13 -16.51 -8.05
C HIS A 53 -53.84 -15.85 -7.54
N ILE A 54 -53.06 -15.25 -8.45
CA ILE A 54 -51.84 -14.53 -8.08
C ILE A 54 -52.19 -13.33 -7.18
N SER A 55 -53.20 -12.54 -7.55
CA SER A 55 -53.67 -11.39 -6.77
C SER A 55 -54.06 -11.79 -5.35
N GLN A 56 -54.81 -12.89 -5.19
CA GLN A 56 -55.21 -13.41 -3.87
C GLN A 56 -53.99 -13.82 -3.04
N ILE A 57 -53.04 -14.56 -3.62
CA ILE A 57 -51.87 -15.04 -2.88
C ILE A 57 -50.97 -13.87 -2.46
N LEU A 58 -50.75 -12.90 -3.34
CA LEU A 58 -49.98 -11.70 -3.03
C LEU A 58 -50.62 -10.83 -1.94
N GLN A 59 -51.95 -10.91 -1.74
CA GLN A 59 -52.68 -10.18 -0.70
C GLN A 59 -52.77 -10.95 0.62
N LEU A 60 -52.85 -12.28 0.56
CA LEU A 60 -53.12 -13.13 1.74
C LEU A 60 -51.85 -13.66 2.40
N THR A 61 -50.84 -14.05 1.62
CA THR A 61 -49.61 -14.69 2.12
C THR A 61 -48.34 -14.20 1.39
N PRO A 62 -48.09 -12.88 1.32
CA PRO A 62 -46.90 -12.33 0.66
C PRO A 62 -45.57 -12.85 1.25
N GLU A 63 -45.54 -13.20 2.54
CA GLU A 63 -44.39 -13.78 3.26
C GLU A 63 -44.04 -15.22 2.83
N LYS A 64 -44.97 -15.91 2.16
CA LYS A 64 -44.78 -17.25 1.60
C LYS A 64 -44.33 -17.23 0.13
N VAL A 65 -43.98 -16.06 -0.40
CA VAL A 65 -43.56 -15.87 -1.80
C VAL A 65 -42.05 -15.59 -1.88
N LEU A 66 -41.35 -16.34 -2.74
CA LEU A 66 -39.93 -16.12 -3.06
C LEU A 66 -39.76 -15.69 -4.53
N PHE A 67 -39.12 -14.55 -4.74
CA PHE A 67 -38.68 -14.10 -6.07
C PHE A 67 -37.21 -14.48 -6.31
N LEU A 68 -36.97 -15.29 -7.33
CA LEU A 68 -35.63 -15.55 -7.87
C LEU A 68 -35.37 -14.55 -9.01
N ILE A 69 -34.41 -13.66 -8.86
CA ILE A 69 -34.10 -12.62 -9.85
C ILE A 69 -32.75 -12.95 -10.47
N ASP A 70 -32.73 -13.25 -11.78
CA ASP A 70 -31.52 -13.64 -12.51
C ASP A 70 -30.89 -12.45 -13.25
N GLY A 71 -29.59 -12.23 -13.07
CA GLY A 71 -28.76 -11.31 -13.87
C GLY A 71 -29.03 -9.82 -13.65
N LEU A 72 -29.12 -9.36 -12.40
CA LEU A 72 -29.41 -7.95 -12.08
C LEU A 72 -28.32 -6.98 -12.56
N ASP A 73 -27.10 -7.46 -12.82
CA ASP A 73 -26.03 -6.63 -13.36
C ASP A 73 -26.43 -5.94 -14.67
N GLU A 74 -27.25 -6.55 -15.52
CA GLU A 74 -27.73 -5.95 -16.78
C GLU A 74 -28.64 -4.71 -16.60
N TYR A 75 -29.14 -4.49 -15.38
CA TYR A 75 -30.02 -3.38 -15.00
C TYR A 75 -29.27 -2.07 -14.69
N VAL A 76 -28.07 -2.16 -14.10
CA VAL A 76 -27.30 -1.01 -13.56
C VAL A 76 -26.71 -0.12 -14.66
N SER A 77 -26.75 -0.56 -15.92
CA SER A 77 -26.24 0.18 -17.10
C SER A 77 -27.07 1.38 -17.54
N HIS A 78 -28.25 1.61 -16.95
CA HIS A 78 -29.10 2.76 -17.26
C HIS A 78 -28.91 3.88 -16.22
N PRO A 79 -28.86 5.17 -16.62
CA PRO A 79 -28.70 6.27 -15.67
C PRO A 79 -29.78 6.20 -14.58
N PRO A 80 -29.50 6.68 -13.36
CA PRO A 80 -30.51 6.77 -12.32
C PRO A 80 -31.60 7.71 -12.86
N ILE A 81 -32.69 7.12 -13.39
CA ILE A 81 -33.84 7.89 -13.83
C ILE A 81 -34.30 8.66 -12.60
N HIS A 82 -34.02 9.96 -12.60
CA HIS A 82 -34.50 10.90 -11.60
C HIS A 82 -36.02 10.71 -11.49
N PHE A 83 -36.48 10.47 -10.26
CA PHE A 83 -37.89 10.46 -9.85
C PHE A 83 -38.85 9.63 -10.74
N THR A 84 -38.74 8.29 -10.73
CA THR A 84 -39.83 7.42 -11.20
C THR A 84 -40.79 7.09 -10.04
N LEU A 85 -42.11 7.14 -10.32
CA LEU A 85 -43.22 7.00 -9.36
C LEU A 85 -43.16 5.70 -8.54
N LEU A 86 -42.64 5.81 -7.32
CA LEU A 86 -42.76 4.79 -6.28
C LEU A 86 -44.24 4.54 -6.01
N HIS A 87 -44.67 3.28 -6.08
CA HIS A 87 -46.03 2.90 -5.76
C HIS A 87 -46.05 1.51 -5.15
N THR A 88 -46.96 1.32 -4.19
CA THR A 88 -47.10 0.09 -3.40
C THR A 88 -48.17 -0.85 -3.94
N ASN A 89 -48.96 -0.42 -4.94
CA ASN A 89 -50.08 -1.20 -5.48
C ASN A 89 -49.60 -2.18 -6.57
N PRO A 90 -49.69 -3.52 -6.35
CA PRO A 90 -49.31 -4.54 -7.33
C PRO A 90 -50.11 -4.50 -8.65
N SER A 91 -51.32 -3.93 -8.64
CA SER A 91 -52.20 -3.82 -9.81
C SER A 91 -51.92 -2.58 -10.68
N LYS A 92 -51.05 -1.66 -10.23
CA LYS A 92 -50.71 -0.47 -11.01
C LYS A 92 -49.82 -0.87 -12.18
N ARG A 93 -50.15 -0.38 -13.38
CA ARG A 93 -49.35 -0.62 -14.58
C ARG A 93 -48.10 0.26 -14.58
N ALA A 94 -46.97 -0.35 -14.92
CA ALA A 94 -45.70 0.31 -15.13
C ALA A 94 -44.83 -0.54 -16.08
N SER A 95 -43.72 0.01 -16.56
CA SER A 95 -42.72 -0.79 -17.27
C SER A 95 -42.19 -1.92 -16.35
N PRO A 96 -41.96 -3.14 -16.85
CA PRO A 96 -41.42 -4.26 -16.06
C PRO A 96 -40.13 -3.94 -15.30
N MET A 97 -39.28 -3.08 -15.86
CA MET A 97 -38.07 -2.60 -15.19
C MET A 97 -38.36 -1.71 -13.97
N VAL A 98 -39.45 -0.94 -13.98
CA VAL A 98 -39.90 -0.14 -12.83
C VAL A 98 -40.51 -1.06 -11.77
N ILE A 99 -41.27 -2.09 -12.18
CA ILE A 99 -41.83 -3.09 -11.27
C ILE A 99 -40.72 -3.84 -10.54
N LEU A 100 -39.71 -4.33 -11.29
CA LEU A 100 -38.54 -5.00 -10.72
C LEU A 100 -37.80 -4.10 -9.72
N ARG A 101 -37.62 -2.81 -10.03
CA ARG A 101 -37.00 -1.85 -9.12
C ARG A 101 -37.78 -1.69 -7.82
N ASN A 102 -39.10 -1.60 -7.91
CA ASN A 102 -39.97 -1.43 -6.74
C ASN A 102 -40.02 -2.71 -5.89
N LEU A 103 -39.94 -3.89 -6.50
CA LEU A 103 -39.76 -5.17 -5.79
C LEU A 103 -38.43 -5.21 -5.04
N LEU A 104 -37.33 -4.89 -5.75
CA LEU A 104 -35.98 -4.91 -5.18
C LEU A 104 -35.86 -3.97 -3.96
N ARG A 105 -36.46 -2.78 -4.04
CA ARG A 105 -36.52 -1.81 -2.92
C ARG A 105 -37.49 -2.19 -1.80
N GLY A 106 -38.28 -3.25 -1.98
CA GLY A 106 -39.33 -3.64 -1.02
C GLY A 106 -40.50 -2.67 -0.95
N VAL A 107 -40.68 -1.81 -1.97
CA VAL A 107 -41.84 -0.93 -2.09
C VAL A 107 -43.07 -1.72 -2.53
N LEU A 108 -42.86 -2.71 -3.41
CA LEU A 108 -43.85 -3.74 -3.72
C LEU A 108 -43.53 -5.00 -2.91
N LEU A 109 -44.54 -5.56 -2.24
CA LEU A 109 -44.46 -6.80 -1.47
C LEU A 109 -43.27 -6.83 -0.48
N PRO A 110 -43.24 -5.91 0.51
CA PRO A 110 -42.15 -5.82 1.48
C PRO A 110 -41.89 -7.14 2.20
N GLU A 111 -42.94 -7.90 2.52
CA GLU A 111 -42.89 -9.15 3.29
C GLU A 111 -42.37 -10.36 2.50
N SER A 112 -42.26 -10.28 1.16
CA SER A 112 -41.76 -11.38 0.32
C SER A 112 -40.26 -11.66 0.50
N PHE A 113 -39.77 -12.81 0.04
CA PHE A 113 -38.35 -13.11 0.01
C PHE A 113 -37.78 -12.93 -1.40
N MET A 114 -36.49 -12.61 -1.49
CA MET A 114 -35.81 -12.44 -2.78
C MET A 114 -34.43 -13.09 -2.75
N LEU A 115 -34.09 -13.82 -3.81
CA LEU A 115 -32.75 -14.29 -4.10
C LEU A 115 -32.31 -13.71 -5.45
N VAL A 116 -31.29 -12.87 -5.43
CA VAL A 116 -30.85 -12.11 -6.60
C VAL A 116 -29.46 -12.58 -7.02
N THR A 117 -29.27 -12.89 -8.30
CA THR A 117 -27.94 -13.12 -8.88
C THR A 117 -27.46 -11.87 -9.60
N MET A 118 -26.18 -11.56 -9.44
CA MET A 118 -25.49 -10.48 -10.14
C MET A 118 -24.00 -10.80 -10.22
N ARG A 119 -23.27 -10.18 -11.14
CA ARG A 119 -21.80 -10.25 -11.17
C ARG A 119 -21.19 -9.41 -10.02
N SER A 120 -20.12 -9.91 -9.40
CA SER A 120 -19.45 -9.35 -8.19
C SER A 120 -19.23 -7.82 -8.23
N ILE A 121 -18.89 -7.27 -9.39
CA ILE A 121 -18.59 -5.85 -9.61
C ILE A 121 -19.79 -4.90 -9.32
N ALA A 122 -21.02 -5.41 -9.26
CA ALA A 122 -22.24 -4.62 -9.08
C ALA A 122 -22.79 -4.57 -7.64
N ALA A 123 -22.20 -5.30 -6.67
CA ALA A 123 -22.78 -5.47 -5.33
C ALA A 123 -22.89 -4.14 -4.55
N ASP A 124 -21.85 -3.32 -4.56
CA ASP A 124 -21.83 -2.03 -3.84
C ASP A 124 -22.88 -1.04 -4.38
N ALA A 125 -23.02 -0.96 -5.71
CA ALA A 125 -24.00 -0.10 -6.36
C ALA A 125 -25.46 -0.53 -6.10
N VAL A 126 -25.67 -1.82 -5.87
CA VAL A 126 -27.00 -2.42 -5.68
C VAL A 126 -27.41 -2.50 -4.20
N THR A 127 -26.47 -2.37 -3.26
CA THR A 127 -26.74 -2.38 -1.81
C THR A 127 -27.79 -1.35 -1.39
N ASN A 128 -27.75 -0.15 -1.99
CA ASN A 128 -28.72 0.92 -1.76
C ASN A 128 -30.08 0.71 -2.46
N LEU A 129 -30.18 -0.31 -3.32
CA LEU A 129 -31.37 -0.61 -4.12
C LEU A 129 -32.17 -1.79 -3.56
N LEU A 130 -31.56 -2.64 -2.72
CA LEU A 130 -32.19 -3.82 -2.13
C LEU A 130 -32.86 -3.51 -0.78
N LYS A 131 -33.97 -4.19 -0.50
CA LYS A 131 -34.63 -4.14 0.82
C LYS A 131 -33.78 -4.84 1.90
N ILE A 132 -33.94 -4.41 3.15
CA ILE A 132 -33.21 -4.90 4.34
C ILE A 132 -34.11 -5.89 5.11
N PRO A 133 -33.60 -6.99 5.70
CA PRO A 133 -32.18 -7.39 5.80
C PRO A 133 -31.60 -8.00 4.52
N GLN A 134 -30.31 -7.78 4.29
CA GLN A 134 -29.56 -8.26 3.12
C GLN A 134 -28.51 -9.28 3.55
N ARG A 135 -28.29 -10.30 2.71
CA ARG A 135 -27.16 -11.24 2.82
C ARG A 135 -26.55 -11.41 1.45
N PHE A 136 -25.23 -11.36 1.37
CA PHE A 136 -24.46 -11.56 0.15
C PHE A 136 -23.71 -12.88 0.24
N THR A 137 -23.57 -13.56 -0.89
CA THR A 137 -22.81 -14.81 -0.99
C THR A 137 -22.20 -14.87 -2.37
N GLU A 138 -20.89 -15.09 -2.44
CA GLU A 138 -20.17 -15.27 -3.69
C GLU A 138 -20.24 -16.73 -4.15
N ILE A 139 -20.43 -16.94 -5.45
CA ILE A 139 -20.44 -18.27 -6.06
C ILE A 139 -19.03 -18.57 -6.59
N MET A 140 -18.29 -19.39 -5.84
CA MET A 140 -16.88 -19.70 -6.12
C MET A 140 -16.66 -20.74 -7.24
N GLY A 141 -17.71 -21.37 -7.75
CA GLY A 141 -17.63 -22.43 -8.77
C GLY A 141 -17.52 -23.84 -8.17
N PHE A 142 -16.92 -24.78 -8.91
CA PHE A 142 -16.68 -26.14 -8.47
C PHE A 142 -15.43 -26.23 -7.60
N SER A 143 -15.52 -26.97 -6.49
CA SER A 143 -14.36 -27.50 -5.79
C SER A 143 -13.69 -28.60 -6.62
N GLU A 144 -12.47 -29.02 -6.25
CA GLU A 144 -11.79 -30.15 -6.90
C GLU A 144 -12.70 -31.40 -6.97
N ARG A 145 -13.37 -31.71 -5.86
CA ARG A 145 -14.38 -32.77 -5.79
C ARG A 145 -15.55 -32.51 -6.72
N GLY A 146 -16.04 -31.28 -6.80
CA GLY A 146 -17.10 -30.89 -7.74
C GLY A 146 -16.70 -31.11 -9.20
N VAL A 147 -15.45 -30.79 -9.56
CA VAL A 147 -14.89 -31.08 -10.89
C VAL A 147 -14.83 -32.58 -11.13
N GLN A 148 -14.34 -33.37 -10.16
CA GLN A 148 -14.30 -34.82 -10.25
C GLN A 148 -15.69 -35.44 -10.47
N GLU A 149 -16.68 -35.03 -9.67
CA GLU A 149 -18.07 -35.48 -9.77
C GLU A 149 -18.68 -35.09 -11.12
N TYR A 150 -18.35 -33.90 -11.63
CA TYR A 150 -18.79 -33.44 -12.93
C TYR A 150 -18.18 -34.28 -14.07
N PHE A 151 -16.87 -34.50 -14.04
CA PHE A 151 -16.16 -35.36 -15.01
C PHE A 151 -16.77 -36.76 -15.03
N HIS A 152 -16.95 -37.38 -13.86
CA HIS A 152 -17.58 -38.69 -13.74
C HIS A 152 -18.99 -38.71 -14.37
N LYS A 153 -19.84 -37.72 -14.05
CA LYS A 153 -21.19 -37.60 -14.64
C LYS A 153 -21.18 -37.33 -16.15
N PHE A 154 -20.20 -36.60 -16.67
CA PHE A 154 -20.10 -36.22 -18.07
C PHE A 154 -19.61 -37.36 -18.97
N PHE A 155 -18.57 -38.07 -18.53
CA PHE A 155 -17.96 -39.14 -19.30
C PHE A 155 -18.73 -40.45 -19.21
N GLN A 156 -19.32 -40.77 -18.05
CA GLN A 156 -20.11 -41.99 -17.76
C GLN A 156 -19.35 -43.32 -17.90
N ASP A 157 -18.25 -43.34 -18.65
CA ASP A 157 -17.28 -44.42 -18.74
C ASP A 157 -16.17 -44.23 -17.70
N GLU A 158 -16.00 -45.22 -16.83
CA GLU A 158 -15.10 -45.19 -15.69
C GLU A 158 -13.61 -45.11 -16.08
N GLN A 159 -13.20 -45.74 -17.19
CA GLN A 159 -11.81 -45.71 -17.65
C GLN A 159 -11.48 -44.37 -18.30
N LEU A 160 -12.39 -43.88 -19.14
CA LEU A 160 -12.28 -42.58 -19.81
C LEU A 160 -12.26 -41.43 -18.79
N PHE A 161 -13.16 -41.49 -17.80
CA PHE A 161 -13.18 -40.58 -16.67
C PHE A 161 -11.83 -40.57 -15.94
N LYS A 162 -11.35 -41.72 -15.48
CA LYS A 162 -10.08 -41.81 -14.74
C LYS A 162 -8.91 -41.26 -15.54
N LYS A 163 -8.77 -41.67 -16.80
CA LYS A 163 -7.68 -41.19 -17.66
C LYS A 163 -7.71 -39.67 -17.84
N THR A 164 -8.85 -39.12 -18.25
CA THR A 164 -8.98 -37.69 -18.54
C THR A 164 -8.91 -36.82 -17.29
N TYR A 165 -9.51 -37.26 -16.18
CA TYR A 165 -9.45 -36.54 -14.91
C TYR A 165 -8.03 -36.48 -14.36
N GLU A 166 -7.29 -37.60 -14.36
CA GLU A 166 -5.88 -37.61 -13.90
C GLU A 166 -4.99 -36.72 -14.77
N SER A 167 -5.19 -36.71 -16.10
CA SER A 167 -4.48 -35.79 -16.99
C SER A 167 -4.78 -34.32 -16.68
N VAL A 168 -6.03 -33.96 -16.37
CA VAL A 168 -6.38 -32.58 -15.98
C VAL A 168 -5.85 -32.24 -14.60
N LYS A 169 -5.89 -33.19 -13.66
CA LYS A 169 -5.42 -33.03 -12.28
C LYS A 169 -3.91 -32.76 -12.21
N THR A 170 -3.11 -33.36 -13.10
CA THR A 170 -1.66 -33.07 -13.16
C THR A 170 -1.35 -31.66 -13.67
N ASN A 171 -2.28 -31.01 -14.38
CA ASN A 171 -2.18 -29.62 -14.80
C ASN A 171 -3.00 -28.73 -13.85
N GLU A 172 -2.38 -28.30 -12.74
CA GLU A 172 -3.05 -27.51 -11.69
C GLU A 172 -3.69 -26.22 -12.24
N GLY A 173 -3.10 -25.60 -13.27
CA GLY A 173 -3.66 -24.44 -13.95
C GLY A 173 -4.98 -24.75 -14.64
N LEU A 174 -5.03 -25.82 -15.45
CA LEU A 174 -6.26 -26.25 -16.10
C LEU A 174 -7.31 -26.77 -15.11
N MET A 175 -6.87 -27.43 -14.04
CA MET A 175 -7.75 -27.85 -12.95
C MET A 175 -8.40 -26.63 -12.26
N THR A 176 -7.63 -25.57 -12.02
CA THR A 176 -8.14 -24.30 -11.51
C THR A 176 -9.13 -23.67 -12.47
N VAL A 177 -8.86 -23.69 -13.78
CA VAL A 177 -9.80 -23.21 -14.79
C VAL A 177 -11.10 -24.03 -14.81
N CYS A 178 -11.02 -25.34 -14.60
CA CYS A 178 -12.19 -26.23 -14.51
C CYS A 178 -13.05 -25.98 -13.25
N SER A 179 -12.60 -25.17 -12.29
CA SER A 179 -13.49 -24.68 -11.23
C SER A 179 -14.65 -23.85 -11.80
N VAL A 180 -14.47 -23.23 -12.98
CA VAL A 180 -15.55 -22.54 -13.69
C VAL A 180 -16.39 -23.56 -14.46
N PRO A 181 -17.68 -23.80 -14.11
CA PRO A 181 -18.46 -24.89 -14.68
C PRO A 181 -18.58 -24.88 -16.21
N LEU A 182 -18.66 -23.69 -16.82
CA LEU A 182 -18.71 -23.56 -18.27
C LEU A 182 -17.40 -24.00 -18.94
N LEU A 183 -16.25 -23.61 -18.38
CA LEU A 183 -14.94 -24.00 -18.90
C LEU A 183 -14.69 -25.49 -18.66
N CYS A 184 -15.09 -26.01 -17.49
CA CYS A 184 -15.08 -27.45 -17.20
C CYS A 184 -15.83 -28.25 -18.26
N TRP A 185 -17.04 -27.81 -18.62
CA TRP A 185 -17.83 -28.44 -19.68
C TRP A 185 -17.13 -28.41 -21.04
N MET A 186 -16.56 -27.26 -21.42
CA MET A 186 -15.84 -27.11 -22.69
C MET A 186 -14.60 -28.02 -22.74
N VAL A 187 -13.80 -28.05 -21.67
CA VAL A 187 -12.63 -28.93 -21.55
C VAL A 187 -13.05 -30.40 -21.65
N CYS A 188 -14.07 -30.83 -20.90
CA CYS A 188 -14.59 -32.19 -20.98
C CYS A 188 -15.06 -32.54 -22.40
N PHE A 189 -15.73 -31.61 -23.09
CA PHE A 189 -16.19 -31.79 -24.45
C PHE A 189 -15.02 -31.97 -25.43
N CYS A 190 -13.99 -31.12 -25.34
CA CYS A 190 -12.79 -31.20 -26.18
C CYS A 190 -12.03 -32.52 -25.96
N LEU A 191 -11.79 -32.91 -24.70
CA LEU A 191 -11.12 -34.16 -24.36
C LEU A 191 -11.91 -35.39 -24.82
N LYS A 192 -13.25 -35.36 -24.71
CA LYS A 192 -14.11 -36.47 -25.19
C LYS A 192 -14.02 -36.66 -26.71
N LYS A 193 -13.76 -35.59 -27.47
CA LYS A 193 -13.66 -35.64 -28.93
C LYS A 193 -12.27 -36.03 -29.44
N HIS A 194 -11.21 -35.67 -28.71
CA HIS A 194 -9.81 -35.88 -29.11
C HIS A 194 -9.04 -36.85 -28.20
N PHE A 195 -9.71 -37.91 -27.73
CA PHE A 195 -9.21 -38.84 -26.70
C PHE A 195 -7.86 -39.54 -26.98
N THR A 196 -7.42 -39.61 -28.25
CA THR A 196 -6.15 -40.24 -28.62
C THR A 196 -4.94 -39.30 -28.53
N ASP A 197 -5.16 -38.01 -28.27
CA ASP A 197 -4.13 -36.96 -28.30
C ASP A 197 -4.22 -36.03 -27.07
N ASP A 198 -4.64 -36.59 -25.93
CA ASP A 198 -4.93 -35.85 -24.69
C ASP A 198 -3.75 -34.93 -24.28
N ASP A 199 -2.52 -35.42 -24.35
CA ASP A 199 -1.32 -34.65 -23.95
C ASP A 199 -1.09 -33.41 -24.83
N HIS A 200 -1.36 -33.51 -26.13
CA HIS A 200 -1.25 -32.37 -27.05
C HIS A 200 -2.37 -31.36 -26.80
N VAL A 201 -3.62 -31.81 -26.67
CA VAL A 201 -4.77 -30.95 -26.36
C VAL A 201 -4.53 -30.19 -25.05
N MET A 202 -4.06 -30.88 -24.02
CA MET A 202 -3.77 -30.30 -22.72
C MET A 202 -2.69 -29.21 -22.77
N ALA A 203 -1.67 -29.36 -23.62
CA ALA A 203 -0.64 -28.35 -23.81
C ALA A 203 -1.16 -27.07 -24.51
N GLU A 204 -2.24 -27.17 -25.28
CA GLU A 204 -2.86 -26.04 -25.99
C GLU A 204 -3.84 -25.23 -25.12
N LEU A 205 -4.43 -25.84 -24.09
CA LEU A 205 -5.45 -25.24 -23.23
C LEU A 205 -4.85 -24.39 -22.09
N LYS A 206 -4.02 -23.40 -22.45
CA LYS A 206 -3.35 -22.52 -21.48
C LYS A 206 -4.21 -21.36 -20.98
N THR A 207 -5.01 -20.73 -21.84
CA THR A 207 -5.77 -19.51 -21.51
C THR A 207 -7.26 -19.71 -21.73
N THR A 208 -8.07 -18.76 -21.25
CA THR A 208 -9.52 -18.82 -21.50
C THR A 208 -9.78 -18.77 -22.99
N THR A 209 -9.10 -17.88 -23.73
CA THR A 209 -9.28 -17.78 -25.18
C THR A 209 -8.89 -19.06 -25.91
N SER A 210 -7.80 -19.74 -25.50
CA SER A 210 -7.40 -20.98 -26.17
C SER A 210 -8.42 -22.11 -25.95
N ILE A 211 -9.07 -22.18 -24.79
CA ILE A 211 -10.19 -23.11 -24.54
C ILE A 211 -11.38 -22.80 -25.46
N TYR A 212 -11.76 -21.54 -25.64
CA TYR A 212 -12.83 -21.16 -26.57
C TYR A 212 -12.48 -21.49 -28.02
N VAL A 213 -11.25 -21.16 -28.44
CA VAL A 213 -10.78 -21.46 -29.79
C VAL A 213 -10.79 -22.96 -30.06
N HIS A 214 -10.26 -23.77 -29.14
CA HIS A 214 -10.22 -25.21 -29.31
C HIS A 214 -11.63 -25.83 -29.31
N PHE A 215 -12.53 -25.35 -28.43
CA PHE A 215 -13.92 -25.78 -28.39
C PHE A 215 -14.68 -25.44 -29.68
N VAL A 216 -14.57 -24.19 -30.15
CA VAL A 216 -15.18 -23.73 -31.40
C VAL A 216 -14.62 -24.53 -32.58
N SER A 217 -13.31 -24.72 -32.64
CA SER A 217 -12.70 -25.53 -33.69
C SER A 217 -13.22 -26.97 -33.68
N THR A 218 -13.36 -27.58 -32.51
CA THR A 218 -13.85 -28.97 -32.37
C THR A 218 -15.30 -29.11 -32.84
N LEU A 219 -16.15 -28.11 -32.59
CA LEU A 219 -17.53 -28.09 -33.09
C LEU A 219 -17.60 -27.95 -34.61
N LEU A 220 -16.62 -27.27 -35.22
CA LEU A 220 -16.58 -27.02 -36.66
C LEU A 220 -16.00 -28.18 -37.49
N GLU A 221 -15.29 -29.13 -36.86
CA GLU A 221 -14.66 -30.27 -37.55
C GLU A 221 -15.63 -31.15 -38.36
N HIS A 222 -16.93 -31.15 -38.02
CA HIS A 222 -17.96 -31.96 -38.67
C HIS A 222 -18.95 -31.12 -39.49
N HIS A 223 -18.66 -29.83 -39.71
CA HIS A 223 -19.55 -28.95 -40.46
C HIS A 223 -19.51 -29.26 -41.96
N ASP A 224 -20.68 -29.49 -42.57
CA ASP A 224 -20.82 -29.74 -44.00
C ASP A 224 -20.21 -28.59 -44.83
N GLN A 225 -19.44 -28.92 -45.87
CA GLN A 225 -18.65 -27.99 -46.70
C GLN A 225 -19.50 -27.05 -47.59
N SER A 226 -20.82 -27.02 -47.46
CA SER A 226 -21.73 -26.28 -48.34
C SER A 226 -21.76 -24.77 -48.08
N GLN A 227 -21.49 -24.34 -46.84
CA GLN A 227 -21.32 -22.93 -46.46
C GLN A 227 -19.88 -22.73 -45.97
N SER A 228 -19.19 -21.70 -46.46
CA SER A 228 -17.85 -21.37 -45.96
C SER A 228 -17.94 -21.07 -44.45
N VAL A 229 -17.27 -21.90 -43.64
CA VAL A 229 -17.17 -21.75 -42.17
C VAL A 229 -16.75 -20.32 -41.79
N LEU A 230 -15.94 -19.66 -42.63
CA LEU A 230 -15.48 -18.29 -42.42
C LEU A 230 -16.65 -17.29 -42.52
N THR A 231 -17.53 -17.49 -43.49
CA THR A 231 -18.72 -16.65 -43.68
C THR A 231 -19.66 -16.82 -42.50
N MET A 232 -19.86 -18.06 -42.02
CA MET A 232 -20.65 -18.31 -40.82
C MET A 232 -20.06 -17.60 -39.59
N LEU A 233 -18.76 -17.75 -39.32
CA LEU A 233 -18.09 -17.10 -38.19
C LEU A 233 -18.14 -15.57 -38.29
N ARG A 234 -18.02 -15.00 -39.50
CA ARG A 234 -18.21 -13.56 -39.71
C ARG A 234 -19.64 -13.12 -39.40
N SER A 235 -20.64 -13.84 -39.88
CA SER A 235 -22.04 -13.50 -39.63
C SER A 235 -22.40 -13.64 -38.14
N LEU A 236 -21.92 -14.69 -37.46
CA LEU A 236 -22.06 -14.86 -36.01
C LEU A 236 -21.38 -13.71 -35.26
N GLY A 237 -20.17 -13.35 -35.69
CA GLY A 237 -19.40 -12.25 -35.14
C GLY A 237 -20.08 -10.88 -35.31
N GLN A 238 -20.66 -10.62 -36.48
CA GLN A 238 -21.46 -9.42 -36.75
C GLN A 238 -22.70 -9.33 -35.86
N LEU A 239 -23.42 -10.45 -35.70
CA LEU A 239 -24.58 -10.53 -34.83
C LEU A 239 -24.18 -10.28 -33.37
N ALA A 240 -23.09 -10.91 -32.92
CA ALA A 240 -22.57 -10.77 -31.58
C ALA A 240 -22.13 -9.33 -31.28
N GLU A 241 -21.36 -8.71 -32.19
CA GLU A 241 -20.90 -7.32 -32.07
C GLU A 241 -22.06 -6.33 -31.97
N ARG A 242 -23.06 -6.44 -32.84
CA ARG A 242 -24.29 -5.65 -32.74
C ARG A 242 -24.98 -5.85 -31.40
N GLY A 243 -25.02 -7.09 -30.92
CA GLY A 243 -25.57 -7.43 -29.61
C GLY A 243 -24.83 -6.75 -28.46
N ILE A 244 -23.49 -6.75 -28.46
CA ILE A 244 -22.68 -6.07 -27.43
C ILE A 244 -22.90 -4.55 -27.48
N GLN A 245 -22.88 -3.94 -28.68
CA GLN A 245 -23.08 -2.49 -28.84
C GLN A 245 -24.46 -2.02 -28.35
N ASN A 246 -25.50 -2.82 -28.62
CA ASN A 246 -26.87 -2.51 -28.23
C ASN A 246 -27.27 -3.07 -26.87
N GLN A 247 -26.35 -3.72 -26.14
CA GLN A 247 -26.62 -4.46 -24.89
C GLN A 247 -27.84 -5.40 -25.03
N GLN A 248 -27.84 -6.16 -26.12
CA GLN A 248 -28.89 -7.06 -26.56
C GLN A 248 -28.39 -8.51 -26.49
N VAL A 249 -29.11 -9.34 -25.74
CA VAL A 249 -28.83 -10.78 -25.56
C VAL A 249 -29.73 -11.65 -26.46
N PHE A 250 -30.92 -11.14 -26.80
CA PHE A 250 -31.93 -11.83 -27.62
C PHE A 250 -32.03 -11.28 -29.02
N PHE A 251 -32.03 -12.15 -30.02
CA PHE A 251 -32.16 -11.84 -31.44
C PHE A 251 -33.42 -12.48 -32.00
N ASP A 252 -34.21 -11.73 -32.76
CA ASP A 252 -35.35 -12.31 -33.47
C ASP A 252 -34.87 -13.12 -34.69
N GLU A 253 -35.64 -14.13 -35.10
CA GLU A 253 -35.25 -15.01 -36.22
C GLU A 253 -34.99 -14.25 -37.52
N LYS A 254 -35.70 -13.15 -37.74
CA LYS A 254 -35.54 -12.32 -38.94
C LYS A 254 -34.19 -11.61 -38.94
N SER A 255 -33.80 -11.01 -37.83
CA SER A 255 -32.52 -10.33 -37.62
C SER A 255 -31.33 -11.28 -37.78
N VAL A 256 -31.49 -12.56 -37.37
CA VAL A 256 -30.48 -13.59 -37.60
C VAL A 256 -30.43 -13.98 -39.08
N ALA A 257 -31.59 -14.19 -39.73
CA ALA A 257 -31.65 -14.51 -41.16
C ALA A 257 -31.06 -13.38 -42.04
N GLU A 258 -31.22 -12.12 -41.65
CA GLU A 258 -30.63 -10.95 -42.32
C GLU A 258 -29.09 -10.98 -42.34
N THR A 259 -28.44 -11.67 -41.41
CA THR A 259 -26.98 -11.86 -41.41
C THR A 259 -26.52 -13.01 -42.33
N GLY A 260 -27.46 -13.71 -42.99
CA GLY A 260 -27.18 -14.88 -43.82
C GLY A 260 -26.93 -16.17 -43.03
N LEU A 261 -27.25 -16.19 -41.73
CA LEU A 261 -27.17 -17.37 -40.88
C LEU A 261 -28.45 -18.21 -41.00
N ASN A 262 -28.30 -19.51 -41.16
CA ASN A 262 -29.37 -20.44 -40.91
C ASN A 262 -29.39 -20.80 -39.42
N ALA A 263 -30.33 -20.22 -38.68
CA ALA A 263 -30.46 -20.42 -37.23
C ALA A 263 -30.60 -21.90 -36.82
N ALA A 264 -31.14 -22.76 -37.69
CA ALA A 264 -31.26 -24.19 -37.44
C ALA A 264 -29.93 -24.97 -37.54
N MET A 265 -28.90 -24.36 -38.14
CA MET A 265 -27.57 -24.97 -38.36
C MET A 265 -26.49 -24.39 -37.45
N CYS A 266 -26.79 -23.36 -36.67
CA CYS A 266 -25.80 -22.68 -35.83
C CYS A 266 -25.70 -23.32 -34.44
N PHE A 267 -24.71 -24.20 -34.25
CA PHE A 267 -24.42 -24.90 -32.98
C PHE A 267 -24.17 -23.97 -31.78
N PHE A 268 -23.85 -22.71 -32.03
CA PHE A 268 -23.50 -21.72 -31.00
C PHE A 268 -24.69 -20.92 -30.48
N MET A 269 -25.88 -21.13 -31.05
CA MET A 269 -27.10 -20.42 -30.68
C MET A 269 -28.14 -21.39 -30.10
N TYR A 270 -28.82 -20.93 -29.07
CA TYR A 270 -29.96 -21.60 -28.48
C TYR A 270 -31.26 -20.90 -28.90
N LYS A 271 -32.23 -21.68 -29.37
CA LYS A 271 -33.58 -21.21 -29.70
C LYS A 271 -34.46 -21.28 -28.45
N GLY A 272 -34.90 -20.12 -27.99
CA GLY A 272 -35.85 -19.97 -26.89
C GLY A 272 -37.13 -19.29 -27.34
N SER A 273 -37.94 -18.88 -26.38
CA SER A 273 -39.17 -18.12 -26.62
C SER A 273 -39.31 -16.99 -25.62
N LEU A 274 -39.73 -15.82 -26.08
CA LEU A 274 -40.05 -14.68 -25.25
C LEU A 274 -41.55 -14.38 -25.36
N LYS A 275 -42.22 -14.15 -24.24
CA LYS A 275 -43.61 -13.66 -24.27
C LYS A 275 -43.61 -12.15 -24.55
N ARG A 276 -44.27 -11.74 -25.63
CA ARG A 276 -44.53 -10.33 -25.99
C ARG A 276 -45.97 -10.21 -26.45
N LYS A 277 -46.72 -9.22 -25.93
CA LYS A 277 -48.10 -8.93 -26.36
C LYS A 277 -49.03 -10.15 -26.34
N ASP A 278 -48.95 -10.97 -25.29
CA ASP A 278 -49.67 -12.24 -25.14
C ASP A 278 -49.35 -13.33 -26.20
N LYS A 279 -48.28 -13.15 -26.98
CA LYS A 279 -47.78 -14.13 -27.95
C LYS A 279 -46.38 -14.62 -27.58
N GLN A 280 -46.13 -15.89 -27.86
CA GLN A 280 -44.82 -16.50 -27.67
C GLN A 280 -44.01 -16.32 -28.97
N GLU A 281 -43.06 -15.39 -28.96
CA GLU A 281 -42.19 -15.12 -30.11
C GLU A 281 -40.92 -15.99 -30.02
N PRO A 282 -40.53 -16.71 -31.09
CA PRO A 282 -39.27 -17.43 -31.11
C PRO A 282 -38.11 -16.43 -31.14
N VAL A 283 -37.19 -16.59 -30.20
CA VAL A 283 -35.99 -15.75 -30.10
C VAL A 283 -34.75 -16.64 -30.00
N LEU A 284 -33.64 -16.13 -30.51
CA LEU A 284 -32.34 -16.79 -30.49
C LEU A 284 -31.43 -16.04 -29.53
N ARG A 285 -30.61 -16.78 -28.79
CA ARG A 285 -29.52 -16.22 -27.97
C ARG A 285 -28.28 -17.07 -28.13
N PHE A 286 -27.10 -16.52 -27.87
CA PHE A 286 -25.90 -17.35 -27.78
C PHE A 286 -26.02 -18.34 -26.60
N MET A 287 -25.37 -19.50 -26.67
CA MET A 287 -25.42 -20.53 -25.62
C MET A 287 -25.07 -19.97 -24.23
N HIS A 288 -24.16 -19.00 -24.19
CA HIS A 288 -23.81 -18.21 -23.02
C HIS A 288 -23.29 -16.84 -23.48
N LEU A 289 -23.42 -15.80 -22.64
CA LEU A 289 -23.00 -14.43 -22.99
C LEU A 289 -21.51 -14.35 -23.39
N SER A 290 -20.67 -15.17 -22.78
CA SER A 290 -19.24 -15.26 -23.14
C SER A 290 -18.98 -15.72 -24.57
N PHE A 291 -19.89 -16.48 -25.20
CA PHE A 291 -19.77 -16.78 -26.64
C PHE A 291 -20.05 -15.54 -27.47
N GLN A 292 -21.02 -14.72 -27.07
CA GLN A 292 -21.25 -13.43 -27.71
C GLN A 292 -20.00 -12.55 -27.59
N GLU A 293 -19.42 -12.44 -26.39
CA GLU A 293 -18.17 -11.70 -26.15
C GLU A 293 -17.01 -12.23 -27.02
N PHE A 294 -16.84 -13.56 -27.09
CA PHE A 294 -15.83 -14.22 -27.92
C PHE A 294 -16.04 -13.97 -29.42
N PHE A 295 -17.26 -14.13 -29.94
CA PHE A 295 -17.54 -13.93 -31.37
C PHE A 295 -17.42 -12.46 -31.78
N THR A 296 -17.71 -11.50 -30.90
CA THR A 296 -17.39 -10.09 -31.12
C THR A 296 -15.89 -9.87 -31.27
N ALA A 297 -15.06 -10.46 -30.40
CA ALA A 297 -13.61 -10.37 -30.51
C ALA A 297 -13.09 -11.02 -31.81
N LEU A 298 -13.60 -12.21 -32.14
CA LEU A 298 -13.27 -12.91 -33.38
C LEU A 298 -13.65 -12.09 -34.61
N TYR A 299 -14.81 -11.43 -34.60
CA TYR A 299 -15.22 -10.53 -35.67
C TYR A 299 -14.19 -9.42 -35.91
N CYS A 300 -13.74 -8.76 -34.84
CA CYS A 300 -12.72 -7.72 -34.92
C CYS A 300 -11.42 -8.26 -35.56
N VAL A 301 -11.03 -9.49 -35.24
CA VAL A 301 -9.84 -10.13 -35.84
C VAL A 301 -10.05 -10.44 -37.33
N LEU A 302 -11.25 -10.85 -37.74
CA LEU A 302 -11.61 -11.23 -39.12
C LEU A 302 -11.81 -10.05 -40.09
N LEU A 303 -11.95 -8.82 -39.59
CA LEU A 303 -12.02 -7.59 -40.39
C LEU A 303 -10.69 -7.25 -41.08
N ASP A 304 -10.69 -6.35 -42.05
CA ASP A 304 -9.45 -5.70 -42.50
C ASP A 304 -8.86 -4.79 -41.41
N GLU A 305 -7.70 -4.20 -41.66
CA GLU A 305 -6.98 -3.40 -40.66
C GLU A 305 -7.73 -2.12 -40.28
N GLU A 306 -8.28 -1.40 -41.27
CA GLU A 306 -8.99 -0.14 -41.04
C GLU A 306 -10.28 -0.38 -40.25
N ALA A 307 -11.10 -1.33 -40.69
CA ALA A 307 -12.34 -1.69 -40.01
C ALA A 307 -12.10 -2.27 -38.61
N HIS A 308 -11.02 -3.03 -38.41
CA HIS A 308 -10.61 -3.50 -37.08
C HIS A 308 -10.37 -2.34 -36.11
N TRP A 309 -9.59 -1.33 -36.52
CA TRP A 309 -9.26 -0.20 -35.64
C TRP A 309 -10.47 0.67 -35.33
N VAL A 310 -11.38 0.85 -36.27
CA VAL A 310 -12.66 1.53 -36.02
C VAL A 310 -13.41 0.81 -34.89
N LYS A 311 -13.56 -0.51 -35.00
CA LYS A 311 -14.27 -1.32 -33.99
C LYS A 311 -13.57 -1.36 -32.64
N VAL A 312 -12.26 -1.57 -32.62
CA VAL A 312 -11.48 -1.57 -31.36
C VAL A 312 -11.55 -0.21 -30.67
N THR A 313 -11.51 0.89 -31.44
CA THR A 313 -11.65 2.25 -30.89
C THR A 313 -13.06 2.49 -30.33
N GLU A 314 -14.11 1.99 -31.00
CA GLU A 314 -15.48 1.99 -30.47
C GLU A 314 -15.58 1.23 -29.14
N LEU A 315 -14.96 0.04 -29.04
CA LEU A 315 -14.90 -0.75 -27.81
C LEU A 315 -14.19 0.02 -26.68
N PHE A 316 -13.04 0.63 -26.94
CA PHE A 316 -12.36 1.46 -25.93
C PHE A 316 -13.21 2.65 -25.48
N LYS A 317 -13.94 3.31 -26.39
CA LYS A 317 -14.88 4.40 -26.03
C LYS A 317 -16.03 3.91 -25.15
N LEU A 318 -16.61 2.75 -25.48
CA LEU A 318 -17.65 2.11 -24.66
C LEU A 318 -17.11 1.65 -23.30
N MET A 319 -15.81 1.40 -23.18
CA MET A 319 -15.15 1.15 -21.91
C MET A 319 -15.01 2.42 -21.05
N GLU A 320 -15.34 3.60 -21.58
CA GLU A 320 -14.94 4.90 -21.03
C GLU A 320 -13.41 4.95 -20.81
N TRP A 321 -12.64 4.24 -21.64
CA TRP A 321 -11.20 4.04 -21.48
C TRP A 321 -10.43 5.36 -21.40
N GLU A 322 -10.81 6.33 -22.23
CA GLU A 322 -10.18 7.67 -22.24
C GLU A 322 -10.48 8.42 -20.93
N ALA A 323 -11.70 8.33 -20.38
CA ALA A 323 -12.03 8.94 -19.09
C ALA A 323 -11.29 8.26 -17.92
N ILE A 324 -11.10 6.94 -18.00
CA ILE A 324 -10.31 6.15 -17.05
C ILE A 324 -8.84 6.58 -17.06
N VAL A 325 -8.29 6.88 -18.24
CA VAL A 325 -6.91 7.34 -18.42
C VAL A 325 -6.72 8.80 -17.98
N ASP A 326 -7.68 9.68 -18.30
CA ASP A 326 -7.53 11.12 -18.15
C ASP A 326 -8.00 11.67 -16.79
N ARG A 327 -8.87 10.97 -16.05
CA ARG A 327 -9.39 11.45 -14.77
C ARG A 327 -9.53 10.33 -13.72
N PRO A 328 -8.47 10.08 -12.94
CA PRO A 328 -8.55 9.15 -11.82
C PRO A 328 -9.35 9.75 -10.66
N SER A 329 -10.58 9.29 -10.44
CA SER A 329 -11.38 9.67 -9.27
C SER A 329 -11.59 8.46 -8.36
N PRO A 330 -11.33 8.56 -7.05
CA PRO A 330 -11.57 7.49 -6.08
C PRO A 330 -13.06 7.14 -5.89
N VAL A 331 -13.97 7.93 -6.48
CA VAL A 331 -15.43 7.72 -6.43
C VAL A 331 -15.92 6.61 -7.39
N LEU A 332 -15.04 6.06 -8.24
CA LEU A 332 -15.40 5.09 -9.28
C LEU A 332 -15.50 3.62 -8.82
N ARG A 333 -15.89 3.37 -7.55
CA ARG A 333 -16.29 2.01 -7.10
C ARG A 333 -17.65 1.58 -7.67
N GLU A 334 -18.47 2.50 -8.18
CA GLU A 334 -19.68 2.18 -8.95
C GLU A 334 -19.32 1.75 -10.38
N ARG A 335 -18.68 0.58 -10.57
CA ARG A 335 -18.51 0.04 -11.92
C ARG A 335 -19.83 -0.52 -12.41
N ARG A 336 -20.39 0.16 -13.40
CA ARG A 336 -21.40 -0.38 -14.32
C ARG A 336 -20.91 -1.71 -14.89
N SER A 337 -21.83 -2.65 -15.09
CA SER A 337 -21.64 -3.94 -15.76
C SER A 337 -21.23 -3.74 -17.22
N ASN A 338 -19.95 -3.47 -17.42
CA ASN A 338 -19.38 -3.24 -18.73
C ASN A 338 -19.10 -4.60 -19.41
N LEU A 339 -19.76 -4.87 -20.55
CA LEU A 339 -19.57 -6.09 -21.33
C LEU A 339 -18.24 -6.09 -22.14
N ILE A 340 -17.53 -4.96 -22.16
CA ILE A 340 -16.36 -4.78 -23.03
C ILE A 340 -15.06 -5.46 -22.52
N PRO A 341 -14.70 -5.47 -21.21
CA PRO A 341 -13.47 -6.09 -20.76
C PRO A 341 -13.30 -7.56 -21.18
N PRO A 342 -14.32 -8.45 -21.06
CA PRO A 342 -14.20 -9.82 -21.58
C PRO A 342 -13.94 -9.89 -23.10
N VAL A 343 -14.59 -9.03 -23.90
CA VAL A 343 -14.33 -8.93 -25.35
C VAL A 343 -12.86 -8.57 -25.62
N MET A 344 -12.30 -7.65 -24.84
CA MET A 344 -10.90 -7.26 -24.97
C MET A 344 -9.95 -8.40 -24.60
N LEU A 345 -10.24 -9.17 -23.53
CA LEU A 345 -9.44 -10.35 -23.16
C LEU A 345 -9.39 -11.38 -24.31
N PHE A 346 -10.55 -11.70 -24.89
CA PHE A 346 -10.61 -12.57 -26.06
C PHE A 346 -9.89 -11.97 -27.26
N LEU A 347 -9.95 -10.65 -27.46
CA LEU A 347 -9.24 -9.98 -28.54
C LEU A 347 -7.72 -10.13 -28.40
N TYR A 348 -7.16 -9.91 -27.20
CA TYR A 348 -5.73 -10.11 -26.94
C TYR A 348 -5.33 -11.59 -27.13
N GLY A 349 -6.16 -12.53 -26.67
CA GLY A 349 -5.90 -13.96 -26.85
C GLY A 349 -5.99 -14.42 -28.30
N LEU A 350 -6.92 -13.89 -29.09
CA LEU A 350 -7.03 -14.20 -30.53
C LEU A 350 -5.92 -13.55 -31.36
N LEU A 351 -5.22 -12.55 -30.82
CA LEU A 351 -4.02 -11.99 -31.42
C LEU A 351 -2.73 -12.71 -30.97
N ASN A 352 -2.84 -13.74 -30.13
CA ASN A 352 -1.79 -14.73 -29.97
C ASN A 352 -1.74 -15.60 -31.23
N GLU A 353 -0.57 -15.63 -31.88
CA GLU A 353 -0.37 -16.31 -33.16
C GLU A 353 -0.52 -17.84 -33.05
N GLU A 354 -0.14 -18.43 -31.90
CA GLU A 354 -0.27 -19.86 -31.62
C GLU A 354 -1.74 -20.26 -31.48
N VAL A 355 -2.48 -19.53 -30.65
CA VAL A 355 -3.91 -19.76 -30.40
C VAL A 355 -4.73 -19.55 -31.67
N SER A 356 -4.52 -18.45 -32.38
CA SER A 356 -5.24 -18.19 -33.62
C SER A 356 -4.93 -19.22 -34.72
N SER A 357 -3.67 -19.66 -34.82
CA SER A 357 -3.26 -20.70 -35.78
C SER A 357 -4.04 -22.01 -35.59
N GLN A 358 -4.44 -22.37 -34.37
CA GLN A 358 -5.26 -23.57 -34.13
C GLN A 358 -6.63 -23.47 -34.82
N LEU A 359 -7.25 -22.29 -34.80
CA LEU A 359 -8.52 -22.04 -35.50
C LEU A 359 -8.32 -21.97 -37.02
N PHE A 360 -7.32 -21.20 -37.47
CA PHE A 360 -7.10 -20.89 -38.89
C PHE A 360 -6.52 -22.08 -39.68
N ASN A 361 -5.52 -22.79 -39.14
CA ASN A 361 -4.84 -23.87 -39.87
C ASN A 361 -5.72 -25.10 -40.05
N LYS A 362 -6.53 -25.46 -39.05
CA LYS A 362 -7.49 -26.58 -39.14
C LYS A 362 -8.52 -26.40 -40.27
N HIS A 363 -8.76 -25.16 -40.70
CA HIS A 363 -9.71 -24.82 -41.77
C HIS A 363 -9.03 -24.31 -43.05
N LYS A 364 -7.70 -24.53 -43.20
CA LYS A 364 -6.87 -24.10 -44.34
C LYS A 364 -6.96 -22.59 -44.62
N TRP A 365 -7.09 -21.78 -43.57
CA TRP A 365 -7.03 -20.33 -43.67
C TRP A 365 -5.60 -19.86 -43.49
N THR A 366 -5.11 -19.04 -44.41
CA THR A 366 -3.83 -18.37 -44.23
C THR A 366 -3.94 -17.43 -43.05
N VAL A 367 -3.13 -17.62 -42.01
CA VAL A 367 -2.98 -16.64 -40.91
C VAL A 367 -2.73 -15.28 -41.56
N PRO A 368 -3.67 -14.32 -41.48
CA PRO A 368 -3.49 -13.07 -42.19
C PRO A 368 -2.22 -12.38 -41.66
N HIS A 369 -1.35 -11.91 -42.55
CA HIS A 369 -0.27 -10.99 -42.18
C HIS A 369 -0.78 -9.82 -41.32
N ALA A 370 -2.07 -9.47 -41.49
CA ALA A 370 -2.82 -8.53 -40.68
C ALA A 370 -2.85 -8.85 -39.18
N ILE A 371 -2.81 -10.11 -38.71
CA ILE A 371 -2.81 -10.42 -37.27
C ILE A 371 -1.55 -9.84 -36.60
N LYS A 372 -0.37 -9.96 -37.23
CA LYS A 372 0.87 -9.36 -36.68
C LYS A 372 0.79 -7.84 -36.60
N LEU A 373 0.21 -7.20 -37.62
CA LEU A 373 0.03 -5.74 -37.64
C LEU A 373 -0.93 -5.30 -36.56
N LYS A 374 -2.11 -5.93 -36.48
CA LYS A 374 -3.11 -5.69 -35.44
C LYS A 374 -2.54 -5.90 -34.03
N GLN A 375 -1.80 -6.98 -33.82
CA GLN A 375 -1.15 -7.29 -32.56
C GLN A 375 -0.14 -6.20 -32.16
N ARG A 376 0.69 -5.72 -33.09
CA ARG A 376 1.68 -4.65 -32.80
C ARG A 376 1.02 -3.36 -32.33
N GLU A 377 -0.02 -2.93 -33.01
CA GLU A 377 -0.74 -1.71 -32.65
C GLU A 377 -1.53 -1.89 -31.35
N LEU A 378 -2.18 -3.03 -31.11
CA LEU A 378 -2.93 -3.28 -29.86
C LEU A 378 -2.00 -3.36 -28.63
N LYS A 379 -0.78 -3.89 -28.83
CA LYS A 379 0.31 -3.86 -27.85
C LYS A 379 0.71 -2.42 -27.48
N LYS A 380 0.61 -1.44 -28.39
CA LYS A 380 0.86 -0.02 -28.06
C LYS A 380 -0.20 0.52 -27.10
N THR A 381 -1.47 0.16 -27.31
CA THR A 381 -2.55 0.56 -26.40
C THR A 381 -2.39 -0.07 -25.03
N LEU A 382 -2.04 -1.36 -24.95
CA LEU A 382 -1.75 -2.03 -23.69
C LEU A 382 -0.56 -1.41 -22.97
N LYS A 383 0.49 -1.01 -23.71
CA LYS A 383 1.63 -0.29 -23.13
C LYS A 383 1.22 1.02 -22.47
N ARG A 384 0.27 1.76 -23.05
CA ARG A 384 -0.28 2.98 -22.43
C ARG A 384 -1.01 2.64 -21.12
N ALA A 385 -1.79 1.57 -21.10
CA ALA A 385 -2.44 1.07 -19.87
C ALA A 385 -1.43 0.77 -18.76
N ILE A 386 -0.35 0.06 -19.11
CA ILE A 386 0.70 -0.35 -18.17
C ILE A 386 1.35 0.87 -17.51
N VAL A 387 1.62 1.93 -18.27
CA VAL A 387 2.20 3.18 -17.72
C VAL A 387 1.30 3.83 -16.67
N LEU A 388 -0.02 3.63 -16.75
CA LEU A 388 -0.99 4.22 -15.82
C LEU A 388 -1.24 3.34 -14.58
N MET A 389 -0.67 2.13 -14.52
CA MET A 389 -0.79 1.21 -13.37
C MET A 389 -0.12 1.73 -12.09
N THR A 390 0.61 2.84 -12.15
CA THR A 390 1.29 3.45 -11.00
C THR A 390 0.35 4.12 -10.00
N HIS A 391 -0.97 4.12 -10.24
CA HIS A 391 -1.91 4.97 -9.52
C HIS A 391 -3.10 4.23 -8.86
N GLN A 392 -3.13 2.90 -8.81
CA GLN A 392 -4.09 2.07 -8.04
C GLN A 392 -5.58 2.30 -8.37
N TYR A 393 -6.04 1.84 -9.54
CA TYR A 393 -7.45 2.02 -9.99
C TYR A 393 -8.19 0.73 -10.42
N GLY A 394 -7.61 -0.45 -10.18
CA GLY A 394 -8.18 -1.75 -10.59
C GLY A 394 -8.13 -1.97 -12.10
N ILE A 395 -7.21 -1.30 -12.79
CA ILE A 395 -6.89 -1.50 -14.23
C ILE A 395 -5.70 -2.47 -14.35
N GLU A 396 -4.92 -2.59 -13.28
CA GLU A 396 -3.70 -3.36 -13.17
C GLU A 396 -3.98 -4.84 -13.46
N LEU A 397 -4.98 -5.41 -12.77
CA LEU A 397 -5.37 -6.80 -12.96
C LEU A 397 -5.89 -7.05 -14.39
N PHE A 398 -6.64 -6.11 -14.98
CA PHE A 398 -7.10 -6.23 -16.37
C PHE A 398 -5.92 -6.23 -17.36
N ALA A 399 -4.92 -5.36 -17.17
CA ALA A 399 -3.73 -5.34 -18.00
C ALA A 399 -2.89 -6.62 -17.87
N LEU A 400 -2.78 -7.18 -16.65
CA LEU A 400 -2.14 -8.48 -16.41
C LEU A 400 -2.90 -9.62 -17.13
N HIS A 401 -4.23 -9.63 -17.09
CA HIS A 401 -5.04 -10.58 -17.85
C HIS A 401 -4.85 -10.45 -19.37
N CYS A 402 -4.80 -9.23 -19.91
CA CYS A 402 -4.49 -9.01 -21.33
C CYS A 402 -3.11 -9.54 -21.73
N MET A 403 -2.11 -9.34 -20.86
CA MET A 403 -0.76 -9.88 -21.06
C MET A 403 -0.73 -11.41 -21.00
N TYR A 404 -1.47 -12.00 -20.07
CA TYR A 404 -1.64 -13.44 -19.95
C TYR A 404 -2.35 -14.03 -21.17
N GLU A 405 -3.45 -13.48 -21.65
CA GLU A 405 -4.12 -13.99 -22.85
C GLU A 405 -3.22 -13.92 -24.09
N LEU A 406 -2.36 -12.90 -24.19
CA LEU A 406 -1.42 -12.73 -25.29
C LEU A 406 -0.26 -13.74 -25.30
N GLN A 407 0.11 -14.28 -24.12
CA GLN A 407 1.25 -15.19 -23.89
C GLN A 407 2.57 -14.76 -24.55
N ASP A 408 2.85 -13.45 -24.67
CA ASP A 408 4.12 -12.94 -25.21
C ASP A 408 5.07 -12.54 -24.07
N GLU A 409 5.87 -13.50 -23.59
CA GLU A 409 6.83 -13.29 -22.50
C GLU A 409 7.81 -12.13 -22.78
N ARG A 410 8.22 -11.93 -24.04
CA ARG A 410 9.13 -10.84 -24.42
C ARG A 410 8.45 -9.49 -24.25
N PHE A 411 7.18 -9.40 -24.62
CA PHE A 411 6.37 -8.20 -24.39
C PHE A 411 6.16 -7.96 -22.89
N VAL A 412 5.80 -8.97 -22.11
CA VAL A 412 5.62 -8.85 -20.66
C VAL A 412 6.90 -8.36 -20.00
N LYS A 413 8.02 -9.05 -20.24
CA LYS A 413 9.34 -8.69 -19.72
C LYS A 413 9.75 -7.27 -20.11
N LYS A 414 9.55 -6.87 -21.36
CA LYS A 414 9.93 -5.53 -21.82
C LYS A 414 9.15 -4.42 -21.13
N ASN A 415 7.85 -4.60 -20.90
CA ASN A 415 6.99 -3.54 -20.36
C ASN A 415 7.01 -3.51 -18.83
N LEU A 416 7.17 -4.65 -18.16
CA LEU A 416 7.23 -4.72 -16.71
C LEU A 416 8.65 -4.56 -16.14
N LYS A 417 9.71 -4.61 -16.96
CA LYS A 417 11.12 -4.43 -16.49
C LYS A 417 11.38 -3.12 -15.76
N ALA A 418 10.63 -2.06 -16.06
CA ALA A 418 10.81 -0.75 -15.43
C ALA A 418 10.28 -0.71 -13.98
N TYR A 419 9.52 -1.72 -13.55
CA TYR A 419 8.87 -1.75 -12.25
C TYR A 419 9.69 -2.61 -11.28
N SER A 420 10.14 -2.00 -10.18
CA SER A 420 10.72 -2.71 -9.03
C SER A 420 9.66 -3.07 -7.98
N PHE A 421 8.49 -2.45 -8.05
CA PHE A 421 7.39 -2.58 -7.10
C PHE A 421 6.06 -2.80 -7.84
N MET A 422 5.22 -3.69 -7.31
CA MET A 422 3.85 -3.92 -7.77
C MET A 422 2.89 -3.91 -6.58
N ASP A 423 1.86 -3.08 -6.67
CA ASP A 423 0.80 -3.00 -5.66
C ASP A 423 -0.53 -3.45 -6.24
N LEU A 424 -1.10 -4.51 -5.66
CA LEU A 424 -2.44 -5.00 -5.96
C LEU A 424 -3.33 -4.99 -4.72
N SER A 425 -2.94 -4.26 -3.68
CA SER A 425 -3.69 -4.22 -2.43
C SER A 425 -5.14 -3.76 -2.63
N CYS A 426 -6.05 -4.31 -1.83
CA CYS A 426 -7.50 -4.11 -1.93
C CYS A 426 -8.13 -4.63 -3.24
N ILE A 427 -7.45 -5.50 -3.99
CA ILE A 427 -8.02 -6.22 -5.14
C ILE A 427 -8.25 -7.68 -4.74
N SER A 428 -9.51 -8.11 -4.64
CA SER A 428 -9.90 -9.51 -4.43
C SER A 428 -9.38 -10.39 -5.57
N LEU A 429 -8.49 -11.34 -5.27
CA LEU A 429 -7.90 -12.25 -6.26
C LEU A 429 -8.63 -13.59 -6.25
N ARG A 430 -9.12 -14.06 -7.40
CA ARG A 430 -9.57 -15.46 -7.59
C ARG A 430 -8.37 -16.35 -7.89
N SER A 431 -8.52 -17.66 -7.75
CA SER A 431 -7.45 -18.62 -8.06
C SER A 431 -6.95 -18.51 -9.51
N THR A 432 -7.83 -18.17 -10.47
CA THR A 432 -7.43 -17.88 -11.86
C THR A 432 -6.58 -16.61 -11.98
N ASP A 433 -6.85 -15.60 -11.15
CA ASP A 433 -6.09 -14.35 -11.13
C ASP A 433 -4.67 -14.60 -10.57
N CYS A 434 -4.51 -15.54 -9.64
CA CYS A 434 -3.21 -15.99 -9.14
C CYS A 434 -2.33 -16.60 -10.23
N TRP A 435 -2.88 -17.41 -11.14
CA TRP A 435 -2.13 -17.96 -12.28
C TRP A 435 -1.66 -16.89 -13.26
N VAL A 436 -2.51 -15.87 -13.50
CA VAL A 436 -2.15 -14.70 -14.31
C VAL A 436 -1.00 -13.92 -13.67
N LEU A 437 -1.08 -13.68 -12.37
CA LEU A 437 -0.04 -12.99 -11.62
C LEU A 437 1.28 -13.79 -11.61
N LEU A 438 1.21 -15.10 -11.36
CA LEU A 438 2.35 -16.01 -11.41
C LEU A 438 3.10 -15.91 -12.74
N TYR A 439 2.38 -16.03 -13.86
CA TYR A 439 2.95 -15.91 -15.21
C TYR A 439 3.67 -14.57 -15.41
N CYS A 440 3.04 -13.47 -15.02
CA CYS A 440 3.58 -12.12 -15.20
C CYS A 440 4.84 -11.89 -14.35
N LEU A 441 4.83 -12.33 -13.08
CA LEU A 441 5.95 -12.20 -12.17
C LEU A 441 7.13 -13.09 -12.58
N GLN A 442 6.88 -14.32 -13.04
CA GLN A 442 7.93 -15.21 -13.57
C GLN A 442 8.66 -14.62 -14.78
N CYS A 443 7.96 -13.87 -15.65
CA CYS A 443 8.60 -13.14 -16.75
C CYS A 443 9.51 -12.00 -16.25
N CYS A 444 9.29 -11.50 -15.01
CA CYS A 444 9.81 -10.22 -14.52
C CYS A 444 10.41 -10.33 -13.11
N PRO A 445 11.54 -11.04 -12.93
CA PRO A 445 12.18 -11.21 -11.61
C PRO A 445 12.79 -9.92 -11.02
N HIS A 446 12.62 -8.78 -11.69
CA HIS A 446 13.09 -7.45 -11.25
C HIS A 446 12.08 -6.79 -10.30
N ILE A 447 10.84 -7.28 -10.25
CA ILE A 447 9.85 -6.86 -9.27
C ILE A 447 10.33 -7.44 -7.94
N ARG A 448 10.93 -6.60 -7.10
CA ARG A 448 11.49 -6.99 -5.80
C ARG A 448 10.48 -6.78 -4.68
N GLU A 449 9.50 -5.92 -4.89
CA GLU A 449 8.52 -5.56 -3.87
C GLU A 449 7.11 -5.84 -4.37
N LEU A 450 6.35 -6.62 -3.61
CA LEU A 450 4.98 -7.00 -3.96
C LEU A 450 4.04 -6.78 -2.75
N ASN A 451 2.97 -6.03 -2.99
CA ASN A 451 1.93 -5.76 -2.00
C ASN A 451 0.60 -6.41 -2.41
N LEU A 452 0.18 -7.43 -1.65
CA LEU A 452 -1.08 -8.17 -1.79
C LEU A 452 -1.92 -8.10 -0.49
N MET A 453 -1.88 -6.95 0.21
CA MET A 453 -2.72 -6.72 1.38
C MET A 453 -4.19 -6.61 0.99
N TYR A 454 -5.09 -7.24 1.75
CA TYR A 454 -6.55 -7.26 1.50
C TYR A 454 -6.92 -7.79 0.09
N CYS A 455 -6.32 -8.92 -0.30
CA CYS A 455 -6.52 -9.57 -1.59
C CYS A 455 -7.26 -10.93 -1.50
N ASP A 456 -7.84 -11.24 -0.34
CA ASP A 456 -8.51 -12.52 -0.04
C ASP A 456 -7.61 -13.74 -0.29
N LEU A 457 -6.36 -13.71 0.17
CA LEU A 457 -5.40 -14.80 -0.06
C LEU A 457 -5.68 -15.99 0.88
N THR A 458 -6.14 -17.09 0.29
CA THR A 458 -6.27 -18.39 0.96
C THR A 458 -4.97 -19.20 0.83
N ALA A 459 -4.81 -20.25 1.64
CA ALA A 459 -3.69 -21.19 1.53
C ALA A 459 -3.47 -21.72 0.10
N ASP A 460 -4.55 -22.09 -0.60
CA ASP A 460 -4.48 -22.58 -1.99
C ASP A 460 -3.96 -21.51 -2.96
N LYS A 461 -4.38 -20.25 -2.78
CA LYS A 461 -3.91 -19.12 -3.60
C LYS A 461 -2.43 -18.82 -3.35
N LEU A 462 -1.99 -18.92 -2.08
CA LEU A 462 -0.58 -18.76 -1.72
C LEU A 462 0.28 -19.86 -2.36
N LYS A 463 -0.19 -21.11 -2.35
CA LYS A 463 0.51 -22.23 -3.00
C LYS A 463 0.72 -22.00 -4.51
N ILE A 464 -0.30 -21.48 -5.21
CA ILE A 464 -0.17 -21.11 -6.63
C ILE A 464 0.88 -20.01 -6.81
N LEU A 465 0.86 -18.97 -5.97
CA LEU A 465 1.74 -17.81 -6.11
C LEU A 465 3.16 -18.06 -5.60
N GLN A 466 3.36 -19.08 -4.76
CA GLN A 466 4.60 -19.38 -4.06
C GLN A 466 5.86 -19.28 -4.95
N PRO A 467 5.92 -19.84 -6.18
CA PRO A 467 7.12 -19.73 -7.02
C PRO A 467 7.50 -18.29 -7.37
N ALA A 468 6.51 -17.40 -7.52
CA ALA A 468 6.75 -15.98 -7.78
C ALA A 468 7.04 -15.19 -6.51
N LEU A 469 6.35 -15.48 -5.40
CA LEU A 469 6.60 -14.83 -4.10
C LEU A 469 8.06 -15.02 -3.65
N CYS A 470 8.64 -16.21 -3.91
CA CYS A 470 10.02 -16.53 -3.58
C CYS A 470 11.09 -15.72 -4.32
N MET A 471 10.71 -14.96 -5.36
CA MET A 471 11.62 -14.08 -6.09
C MET A 471 11.64 -12.63 -5.55
N CYS A 472 10.75 -12.31 -4.61
CA CYS A 472 10.60 -10.97 -4.05
C CYS A 472 11.49 -10.76 -2.82
N GLU A 473 12.04 -9.55 -2.68
CA GLU A 473 12.81 -9.12 -1.51
C GLU A 473 11.90 -8.59 -0.40
N THR A 474 10.79 -7.93 -0.78
CA THR A 474 9.79 -7.39 0.15
C THR A 474 8.40 -7.89 -0.21
N LEU A 475 7.73 -8.52 0.76
CA LEU A 475 6.36 -9.03 0.61
C LEU A 475 5.45 -8.43 1.69
N ARG A 476 4.24 -8.03 1.28
CA ARG A 476 3.15 -7.65 2.18
C ARG A 476 1.90 -8.45 1.83
N LEU A 477 1.39 -9.25 2.76
CA LEU A 477 0.31 -10.19 2.54
C LEU A 477 -0.76 -10.06 3.63
N THR A 478 -2.03 -10.15 3.24
CA THR A 478 -3.14 -10.43 4.16
C THR A 478 -3.64 -11.84 3.91
N VAL A 479 -3.81 -12.63 4.96
CA VAL A 479 -4.19 -14.06 4.87
C VAL A 479 -5.35 -14.38 5.81
N ASP A 480 -6.06 -15.47 5.53
CA ASP A 480 -7.14 -15.95 6.40
C ASP A 480 -6.61 -16.38 7.77
N TYR A 481 -5.51 -17.15 7.75
CA TYR A 481 -4.83 -17.61 8.95
C TYR A 481 -3.33 -17.46 8.83
N LEU A 482 -2.68 -17.04 9.92
CA LEU A 482 -1.24 -16.82 9.90
C LEU A 482 -0.45 -18.10 9.57
N TYR A 483 -0.93 -19.28 9.96
CA TYR A 483 -0.25 -20.54 9.63
C TYR A 483 -0.30 -20.91 8.15
N ASP A 484 -1.14 -20.27 7.33
CA ASP A 484 -1.19 -20.53 5.88
C ASP A 484 0.08 -20.07 5.16
N VAL A 485 0.89 -19.21 5.79
CA VAL A 485 2.20 -18.78 5.26
C VAL A 485 3.37 -19.64 5.77
N GLY A 486 3.14 -20.67 6.57
CA GLY A 486 4.22 -21.47 7.17
C GLY A 486 5.16 -22.10 6.12
N ASP A 487 4.60 -22.83 5.17
CA ASP A 487 5.34 -23.43 4.05
C ASP A 487 6.07 -22.36 3.22
N LEU A 488 5.44 -21.20 3.02
CA LEU A 488 6.03 -20.07 2.31
C LEU A 488 7.26 -19.51 3.05
N ILE A 489 7.19 -19.33 4.37
CA ILE A 489 8.30 -18.84 5.19
C ILE A 489 9.49 -19.80 5.09
N GLN A 490 9.23 -21.10 5.18
CA GLN A 490 10.28 -22.12 5.10
C GLN A 490 11.05 -22.04 3.77
N ILE A 491 10.33 -21.92 2.66
CA ILE A 491 10.91 -21.83 1.31
C ILE A 491 11.57 -20.48 1.06
N LEU A 492 11.02 -19.39 1.60
CA LEU A 492 11.68 -18.09 1.56
C LEU A 492 13.04 -18.13 2.28
N GLY A 493 13.15 -18.89 3.37
CA GLY A 493 14.42 -19.21 4.04
C GLY A 493 15.43 -19.97 3.18
N GLU A 494 15.00 -20.73 2.17
CA GLU A 494 15.92 -21.37 1.22
C GLU A 494 16.43 -20.38 0.16
N SER A 495 15.56 -19.45 -0.26
CA SER A 495 15.84 -18.51 -1.36
C SER A 495 16.97 -17.52 -1.05
N LYS A 496 17.14 -17.13 0.23
CA LYS A 496 18.04 -16.06 0.70
C LYS A 496 17.83 -14.69 0.04
N ILE A 497 16.72 -14.50 -0.68
CA ILE A 497 16.38 -13.25 -1.37
C ILE A 497 15.56 -12.34 -0.46
N LEU A 498 14.72 -12.92 0.39
CA LEU A 498 13.81 -12.19 1.27
C LEU A 498 14.58 -11.29 2.23
N LYS A 499 14.22 -10.01 2.23
CA LYS A 499 14.68 -8.99 3.20
C LYS A 499 13.60 -8.65 4.21
N LYS A 500 12.34 -8.61 3.78
CA LYS A 500 11.20 -8.22 4.61
C LYS A 500 9.92 -8.94 4.21
N LEU A 501 9.23 -9.55 5.17
CA LEU A 501 7.92 -10.14 5.01
C LEU A 501 7.00 -9.56 6.08
N LYS A 502 5.87 -9.01 5.66
CA LYS A 502 4.80 -8.57 6.55
C LYS A 502 3.54 -9.37 6.24
N VAL A 503 2.99 -10.05 7.23
CA VAL A 503 1.76 -10.84 7.12
C VAL A 503 0.78 -10.40 8.19
N GLN A 504 -0.49 -10.24 7.81
CA GLN A 504 -1.57 -9.86 8.72
C GLN A 504 -2.79 -10.76 8.49
N GLU A 505 -3.48 -11.14 9.56
CA GLU A 505 -4.77 -11.83 9.45
C GLU A 505 -5.92 -10.86 9.07
N ASP A 506 -6.86 -11.33 8.24
CA ASP A 506 -7.98 -10.53 7.72
C ASP A 506 -8.99 -10.09 8.80
N GLU A 507 -9.67 -8.96 8.58
CA GLU A 507 -10.58 -8.27 9.50
C GLU A 507 -11.98 -8.90 9.59
N TYR A 508 -12.44 -9.64 8.57
CA TYR A 508 -13.82 -10.14 8.49
C TYR A 508 -14.15 -11.34 9.41
N ILE A 509 -13.16 -11.95 10.06
CA ILE A 509 -13.39 -13.05 11.03
C ILE A 509 -13.61 -12.42 12.43
N ALA A 510 -14.82 -11.91 12.66
CA ALA A 510 -15.18 -10.99 13.74
C ALA A 510 -15.09 -11.50 15.20
N GLU A 511 -14.49 -12.67 15.46
CA GLU A 511 -14.55 -13.34 16.77
C GLU A 511 -13.19 -13.76 17.33
N ARG A 512 -12.04 -13.35 16.75
CA ARG A 512 -10.71 -13.83 17.18
C ARG A 512 -9.65 -12.74 17.36
N LEU A 513 -8.64 -13.06 18.18
CA LEU A 513 -7.37 -12.34 18.26
C LEU A 513 -6.70 -12.33 16.87
N ARG A 514 -6.44 -11.13 16.33
CA ARG A 514 -5.75 -10.96 15.05
C ARG A 514 -4.26 -11.00 15.27
N TRP A 515 -3.53 -11.84 14.55
CA TRP A 515 -2.07 -11.85 14.56
C TRP A 515 -1.48 -11.07 13.38
N SER A 516 -0.36 -10.41 13.63
CA SER A 516 0.55 -9.87 12.64
C SER A 516 1.95 -10.42 12.85
N LEU A 517 2.57 -10.81 11.74
CA LEU A 517 3.93 -11.30 11.66
C LEU A 517 4.76 -10.34 10.82
N ASP A 518 5.81 -9.79 11.43
CA ASP A 518 6.84 -9.03 10.74
C ASP A 518 8.15 -9.81 10.81
N LEU A 519 8.69 -10.19 9.65
CA LEU A 519 9.99 -10.85 9.51
C LEU A 519 10.92 -9.92 8.73
N SER A 520 12.13 -9.73 9.25
CA SER A 520 13.19 -8.97 8.59
C SER A 520 14.54 -9.67 8.70
N VAL A 521 15.39 -9.51 7.69
CA VAL A 521 16.72 -10.14 7.63
C VAL A 521 17.80 -9.07 7.63
N THR A 522 18.65 -9.06 8.64
CA THR A 522 19.75 -8.10 8.82
C THR A 522 21.06 -8.83 9.06
N HIS A 523 22.07 -8.62 8.19
CA HIS A 523 23.41 -9.21 8.32
C HIS A 523 23.44 -10.75 8.51
N GLY A 524 22.43 -11.48 8.03
CA GLY A 524 22.31 -12.94 8.16
C GLY A 524 21.54 -13.43 9.39
N ASP A 525 21.15 -12.53 10.29
CA ASP A 525 20.23 -12.80 11.38
C ASP A 525 18.80 -12.39 10.99
N VAL A 526 17.85 -13.16 11.51
CA VAL A 526 16.42 -13.03 11.19
C VAL A 526 15.73 -12.53 12.44
N SER A 527 15.14 -11.35 12.33
CA SER A 527 14.28 -10.78 13.37
C SER A 527 12.83 -11.06 13.01
N LEU A 528 12.13 -11.72 13.92
CA LEU A 528 10.72 -12.06 13.77
C LEU A 528 9.94 -11.44 14.93
N SER A 529 8.89 -10.70 14.61
CA SER A 529 7.97 -10.11 15.56
C SER A 529 6.54 -10.59 15.29
N LEU A 530 5.93 -11.15 16.32
CA LEU A 530 4.53 -11.54 16.37
C LEU A 530 3.80 -10.61 17.32
N SER A 531 2.72 -10.01 16.84
CA SER A 531 1.89 -9.10 17.62
C SER A 531 0.42 -9.44 17.42
N SER A 532 -0.38 -9.23 18.47
CA SER A 532 -1.83 -9.39 18.39
C SER A 532 -2.55 -8.04 18.45
N SER A 533 -3.62 -7.88 17.67
CA SER A 533 -4.42 -6.64 17.64
C SER A 533 -5.53 -6.69 18.69
N GLU A 534 -5.57 -5.70 19.57
CA GLU A 534 -6.58 -5.59 20.63
C GLU A 534 -7.97 -5.24 20.06
N LYS A 535 -8.97 -6.11 20.27
CA LYS A 535 -10.39 -5.75 20.14
C LYS A 535 -11.21 -5.99 21.41
N ASN A 536 -10.67 -6.66 22.44
CA ASN A 536 -11.38 -6.91 23.70
C ASN A 536 -10.48 -6.63 24.92
N PRO A 537 -10.67 -5.51 25.64
CA PRO A 537 -9.86 -5.15 26.82
C PRO A 537 -10.08 -6.06 28.04
N SER A 538 -11.03 -7.00 27.96
CA SER A 538 -11.36 -7.99 28.98
C SER A 538 -10.54 -9.29 28.89
N PHE A 539 -9.70 -9.46 27.87
CA PHE A 539 -8.75 -10.59 27.80
C PHE A 539 -7.32 -10.11 28.11
N PRO A 540 -6.68 -10.60 29.19
CA PRO A 540 -5.43 -10.00 29.67
C PRO A 540 -4.16 -10.31 28.86
N ALA A 541 -4.13 -11.29 27.95
CA ALA A 541 -2.86 -11.77 27.38
C ALA A 541 -2.41 -11.00 26.12
N VAL A 542 -1.92 -9.76 26.24
CA VAL A 542 -1.18 -9.10 25.15
C VAL A 542 0.17 -9.78 25.01
N LEU A 543 0.23 -10.79 24.13
CA LEU A 543 1.41 -11.59 23.91
C LEU A 543 2.12 -11.09 22.65
N ASN A 544 3.09 -10.20 22.84
CA ASN A 544 4.02 -9.81 21.78
C ASN A 544 5.30 -10.62 21.96
N ILE A 545 5.71 -11.29 20.89
CA ILE A 545 6.92 -12.10 20.86
C ILE A 545 7.82 -11.48 19.81
N SER A 546 9.02 -11.06 20.21
CA SER A 546 10.09 -10.83 19.23
C SER A 546 11.23 -11.77 19.50
N PHE A 547 11.80 -12.35 18.45
CA PHE A 547 12.98 -13.17 18.61
C PHE A 547 13.93 -13.05 17.42
N ILE A 548 15.19 -13.36 17.70
CA ILE A 548 16.25 -13.40 16.70
C ILE A 548 16.75 -14.83 16.58
N CYS A 549 16.72 -15.37 15.37
CA CYS A 549 17.30 -16.66 15.04
C CYS A 549 18.27 -16.53 13.86
N SER A 550 19.09 -17.55 13.64
CA SER A 550 19.95 -17.58 12.46
C SER A 550 19.14 -17.94 11.20
N HIS A 551 19.60 -17.53 10.02
CA HIS A 551 18.91 -17.82 8.76
C HIS A 551 18.72 -19.32 8.49
N SER A 552 19.61 -20.20 8.99
CA SER A 552 19.44 -21.65 8.84
C SER A 552 18.24 -22.20 9.61
N GLU A 553 17.83 -21.52 10.69
CA GLU A 553 16.66 -21.94 11.48
C GLU A 553 15.34 -21.65 10.75
N ILE A 554 15.28 -20.65 9.85
CA ILE A 554 14.07 -20.44 9.03
C ILE A 554 13.79 -21.70 8.21
N THR A 555 14.80 -22.30 7.59
CA THR A 555 14.61 -23.47 6.73
C THR A 555 14.33 -24.75 7.51
N ASN A 556 14.94 -24.90 8.70
CA ASN A 556 14.86 -26.12 9.51
C ASN A 556 13.63 -26.18 10.42
N THR A 557 12.95 -25.05 10.64
CA THR A 557 11.76 -24.97 11.49
C THR A 557 10.49 -25.28 10.68
N ASP A 558 9.62 -26.12 11.23
CA ASP A 558 8.25 -26.29 10.73
C ASP A 558 7.39 -25.09 11.17
N TRP A 559 7.40 -24.04 10.35
CA TRP A 559 6.66 -22.80 10.62
C TRP A 559 5.14 -23.02 10.61
N THR A 560 4.65 -23.97 9.83
CA THR A 560 3.23 -24.32 9.79
C THR A 560 2.80 -24.85 11.16
N LEU A 561 3.55 -25.82 11.72
CA LEU A 561 3.29 -26.34 13.05
C LEU A 561 3.48 -25.28 14.15
N PHE A 562 4.53 -24.47 14.07
CA PHE A 562 4.80 -23.38 15.02
C PHE A 562 3.62 -22.39 15.08
N LEU A 563 3.18 -21.88 13.93
CA LEU A 563 2.07 -20.91 13.82
C LEU A 563 0.71 -21.53 14.17
N GLN A 564 0.49 -22.81 13.86
CA GLN A 564 -0.71 -23.53 14.31
C GLN A 564 -0.74 -23.68 15.83
N THR A 565 0.40 -23.98 16.44
CA THR A 565 0.54 -24.12 17.90
C THR A 565 0.28 -22.80 18.59
N LEU A 566 0.80 -21.70 18.03
CA LEU A 566 0.55 -20.33 18.48
C LEU A 566 -0.93 -19.94 18.33
N SER A 567 -1.56 -20.27 17.20
CA SER A 567 -3.00 -20.04 16.98
C SER A 567 -3.88 -20.84 17.95
N LYS A 568 -3.52 -22.10 18.25
CA LYS A 568 -4.22 -22.94 19.24
C LYS A 568 -4.09 -22.38 20.65
N ALA A 569 -2.89 -21.94 21.04
CA ALA A 569 -2.67 -21.26 22.31
C ALA A 569 -3.52 -19.99 22.43
N GLY A 570 -3.71 -19.25 21.33
CA GLY A 570 -4.61 -18.09 21.28
C GLY A 570 -6.09 -18.43 21.43
N LYS A 571 -6.59 -19.51 20.79
CA LYS A 571 -8.01 -19.92 20.84
C LYS A 571 -8.45 -20.47 22.20
N LEU A 572 -7.60 -21.29 22.81
CA LEU A 572 -7.92 -21.91 24.09
C LEU A 572 -7.74 -20.94 25.28
N ALA A 573 -7.03 -19.82 25.08
CA ALA A 573 -6.90 -18.74 26.06
C ALA A 573 -8.21 -17.97 26.31
N GLU A 574 -9.30 -18.27 25.58
CA GLU A 574 -10.64 -17.78 25.87
C GLU A 574 -11.25 -18.42 27.15
N ASP A 575 -10.73 -19.57 27.60
CA ASP A 575 -11.11 -20.21 28.86
C ASP A 575 -10.01 -20.04 29.93
N SER A 576 -10.29 -19.26 30.98
CA SER A 576 -9.32 -18.90 32.04
C SER A 576 -8.64 -20.07 32.76
N SER A 577 -9.23 -21.27 32.73
CA SER A 577 -8.70 -22.48 33.40
C SER A 577 -7.62 -23.23 32.62
N ALA A 578 -7.39 -22.89 31.34
CA ALA A 578 -6.43 -23.60 30.47
C ALA A 578 -5.11 -22.83 30.24
N LEU A 579 -4.94 -21.67 30.89
CA LEU A 579 -3.78 -20.77 30.71
C LEU A 579 -2.41 -21.47 30.92
N GLU A 580 -2.32 -22.40 31.87
CA GLU A 580 -1.07 -23.12 32.16
C GLU A 580 -0.63 -24.06 31.03
N ASP A 581 -1.59 -24.75 30.41
CA ASP A 581 -1.33 -25.63 29.26
C ASP A 581 -0.89 -24.83 28.02
N HIS A 582 -1.39 -23.58 27.85
CA HIS A 582 -1.01 -22.71 26.72
C HIS A 582 0.42 -22.20 26.81
N VAL A 583 0.86 -21.86 28.02
CA VAL A 583 2.22 -21.36 28.25
C VAL A 583 3.23 -22.46 27.97
N ASN A 584 2.96 -23.68 28.44
CA ASN A 584 3.80 -24.84 28.16
C ASN A 584 3.81 -25.19 26.68
N LEU A 585 2.65 -25.18 26.02
CA LEU A 585 2.54 -25.46 24.59
C LEU A 585 3.31 -24.42 23.75
N LEU A 586 3.15 -23.13 24.06
CA LEU A 586 3.86 -22.03 23.38
C LEU A 586 5.38 -22.11 23.62
N LEU A 587 5.82 -22.28 24.87
CA LEU A 587 7.25 -22.31 25.18
C LEU A 587 7.93 -23.56 24.61
N SER A 588 7.24 -24.69 24.56
CA SER A 588 7.72 -25.89 23.87
C SER A 588 7.93 -25.67 22.36
N SER A 589 7.12 -24.81 21.72
CA SER A 589 7.25 -24.51 20.28
C SER A 589 8.53 -23.73 19.95
N PHE A 590 9.12 -23.03 20.92
CA PHE A 590 10.39 -22.32 20.75
C PHE A 590 11.62 -23.24 20.81
N HIS A 591 11.48 -24.46 21.33
CA HIS A 591 12.57 -25.44 21.40
C HIS A 591 13.06 -25.83 20.00
N SER A 592 12.20 -25.73 18.99
CA SER A 592 12.51 -26.08 17.60
C SER A 592 13.15 -24.95 16.78
N VAL A 593 13.28 -23.71 17.30
CA VAL A 593 13.58 -22.51 16.47
C VAL A 593 15.01 -21.97 16.63
N GLY A 594 15.87 -22.63 17.43
CA GLY A 594 17.30 -22.26 17.53
C GLY A 594 17.55 -20.79 17.92
N LEU A 595 16.81 -20.32 18.93
CA LEU A 595 16.77 -18.91 19.34
C LEU A 595 18.12 -18.37 19.83
N LYS A 596 18.45 -17.14 19.45
CA LYS A 596 19.55 -16.35 20.04
C LYS A 596 19.05 -15.36 21.08
N LYS A 597 17.96 -14.66 20.76
CA LYS A 597 17.30 -13.70 21.64
C LYS A 597 15.80 -13.91 21.63
N LEU A 598 15.14 -13.76 22.78
CA LEU A 598 13.70 -13.86 22.91
C LEU A 598 13.19 -12.74 23.82
N ASP A 599 12.33 -11.88 23.30
CA ASP A 599 11.58 -10.89 24.07
C ASP A 599 10.11 -11.31 24.16
N LEU A 600 9.61 -11.40 25.38
CA LEU A 600 8.24 -11.77 25.69
C LEU A 600 7.57 -10.62 26.43
N LYS A 601 6.42 -10.17 25.91
CA LYS A 601 5.51 -9.33 26.67
C LYS A 601 4.37 -10.19 27.18
N VAL A 602 4.19 -10.25 28.49
CA VAL A 602 3.17 -11.10 29.15
C VAL A 602 2.35 -10.30 30.16
N PHE A 603 1.19 -10.82 30.54
CA PHE A 603 0.33 -10.17 31.53
C PHE A 603 0.76 -10.45 32.97
N SER A 604 1.02 -11.71 33.30
CA SER A 604 1.45 -12.11 34.64
C SER A 604 2.49 -13.22 34.55
N LEU A 605 3.48 -13.18 35.44
CA LEU A 605 4.47 -14.24 35.56
C LEU A 605 4.09 -15.17 36.72
N ASN A 606 3.53 -16.34 36.38
CA ASN A 606 3.16 -17.39 37.33
C ASN A 606 4.17 -18.55 37.32
N GLU A 607 3.92 -19.61 38.09
CA GLU A 607 4.78 -20.80 38.15
C GLU A 607 4.94 -21.47 36.77
N SER A 608 3.88 -21.51 35.94
CA SER A 608 3.93 -22.09 34.60
C SER A 608 4.86 -21.31 33.65
N TRP A 609 4.76 -19.98 33.63
CA TRP A 609 5.69 -19.14 32.85
C TRP A 609 7.13 -19.28 33.32
N ALA A 610 7.34 -19.29 34.64
CA ALA A 610 8.66 -19.51 35.23
C ALA A 610 9.25 -20.87 34.84
N SER A 611 8.48 -21.95 34.97
CA SER A 611 8.88 -23.31 34.59
C SER A 611 9.23 -23.40 33.10
N GLY A 612 8.42 -22.80 32.23
CA GLY A 612 8.70 -22.82 30.80
C GLY A 612 9.93 -21.98 30.40
N ILE A 613 10.17 -20.83 31.05
CA ILE A 613 11.42 -20.06 30.87
C ILE A 613 12.62 -20.89 31.31
N ILE A 614 12.54 -21.56 32.47
CA ILE A 614 13.61 -22.44 32.96
C ILE A 614 13.87 -23.57 31.96
N SER A 615 12.81 -24.20 31.44
CA SER A 615 12.92 -25.26 30.44
C SER A 615 13.66 -24.76 29.20
N LEU A 616 13.27 -23.62 28.64
CA LEU A 616 13.93 -22.99 27.50
C LEU A 616 15.41 -22.69 27.76
N VAL A 617 15.73 -22.12 28.93
CA VAL A 617 17.11 -21.86 29.34
C VAL A 617 17.89 -23.16 29.53
N GLN A 618 17.26 -24.29 29.82
CA GLN A 618 17.97 -25.56 29.95
C GLN A 618 18.14 -26.29 28.62
N THR A 619 17.18 -26.15 27.70
CA THR A 619 17.15 -26.90 26.43
C THR A 619 17.74 -26.14 25.25
N CYS A 620 17.60 -24.81 25.20
CA CYS A 620 18.07 -23.98 24.08
C CYS A 620 19.49 -23.44 24.35
N THR A 621 20.50 -24.24 23.99
CA THR A 621 21.92 -23.89 24.18
C THR A 621 22.41 -22.72 23.32
N SER A 622 21.69 -22.39 22.24
CA SER A 622 21.98 -21.24 21.37
C SER A 622 21.57 -19.88 21.96
N LEU A 623 20.74 -19.91 23.00
CA LEU A 623 20.12 -18.72 23.58
C LEU A 623 21.17 -17.88 24.32
N GLN A 624 21.19 -16.59 24.02
CA GLN A 624 22.12 -15.62 24.61
C GLN A 624 21.38 -14.69 25.58
N GLU A 625 20.13 -14.36 25.25
CA GLU A 625 19.33 -13.38 25.99
C GLU A 625 17.84 -13.74 25.97
N ILE A 626 17.19 -13.67 27.13
CA ILE A 626 15.73 -13.65 27.27
C ILE A 626 15.35 -12.36 27.99
N SER A 627 14.41 -11.61 27.44
CA SER A 627 13.78 -10.46 28.09
C SER A 627 12.28 -10.74 28.29
N VAL A 628 11.76 -10.55 29.50
CA VAL A 628 10.34 -10.77 29.81
C VAL A 628 9.78 -9.50 30.43
N SER A 629 8.88 -8.82 29.72
CA SER A 629 8.16 -7.64 30.19
C SER A 629 6.75 -8.02 30.65
N VAL A 630 6.44 -7.78 31.92
CA VAL A 630 5.19 -8.18 32.57
C VAL A 630 4.34 -6.94 32.82
N THR A 631 3.19 -6.86 32.14
CA THR A 631 2.30 -5.69 32.17
C THR A 631 1.37 -5.66 33.39
N GLY A 632 1.01 -6.82 33.94
CA GLY A 632 0.25 -7.01 35.17
C GLY A 632 1.18 -7.33 36.35
N LEU A 633 1.05 -8.52 36.95
CA LEU A 633 1.70 -8.89 38.21
C LEU A 633 2.76 -9.99 38.06
N LEU A 634 3.93 -9.78 38.69
CA LEU A 634 4.91 -10.82 39.01
C LEU A 634 4.42 -11.56 40.25
N LEU A 635 4.01 -12.81 40.09
CA LEU A 635 3.57 -13.65 41.21
C LEU A 635 4.78 -14.21 41.96
N LYS A 636 4.63 -14.34 43.27
CA LYS A 636 5.72 -14.72 44.16
C LYS A 636 6.23 -16.13 43.86
N GLU A 637 5.33 -17.05 43.57
CA GLU A 637 5.60 -18.45 43.29
C GLU A 637 6.48 -18.61 42.03
N GLY A 638 6.17 -17.87 40.95
CA GLY A 638 6.97 -17.87 39.73
C GLY A 638 8.38 -17.28 39.93
N LEU A 639 8.49 -16.21 40.72
CA LEU A 639 9.79 -15.60 41.04
C LEU A 639 10.67 -16.49 41.90
N GLU A 640 10.11 -17.16 42.91
CA GLU A 640 10.85 -18.10 43.76
C GLU A 640 11.40 -19.27 42.93
N LEU A 641 10.59 -19.83 42.02
CA LEU A 641 11.01 -20.91 41.14
C LEU A 641 12.20 -20.52 40.23
N LEU A 642 12.18 -19.31 39.67
CA LEU A 642 13.28 -18.77 38.85
C LEU A 642 14.57 -18.58 39.65
N HIS A 643 14.47 -18.03 40.86
CA HIS A 643 15.63 -17.85 41.74
C HIS A 643 16.25 -19.17 42.21
N GLU A 644 15.44 -20.20 42.44
CA GLU A 644 15.93 -21.52 42.82
C GLU A 644 16.69 -22.21 41.67
N SER A 645 16.22 -22.02 40.44
CA SER A 645 16.66 -22.79 39.27
C SER A 645 17.72 -22.10 38.42
N LEU A 646 17.73 -20.77 38.30
CA LEU A 646 18.65 -20.00 37.42
C LEU A 646 19.86 -19.42 38.17
N LYS A 647 20.54 -20.23 38.98
CA LYS A 647 21.72 -19.79 39.77
C LYS A 647 23.00 -19.58 38.95
N ASP A 648 23.09 -20.20 37.78
CA ASP A 648 24.22 -20.11 36.86
C ASP A 648 23.77 -20.45 35.42
N PRO A 649 22.91 -19.62 34.81
CA PRO A 649 22.41 -19.87 33.47
C PRO A 649 23.52 -19.66 32.43
N HIS A 650 23.45 -20.36 31.30
CA HIS A 650 24.38 -20.12 30.18
C HIS A 650 24.04 -18.86 29.37
N CYS A 651 22.86 -18.28 29.58
CA CYS A 651 22.35 -17.10 28.90
C CYS A 651 21.95 -16.01 29.91
N THR A 652 21.74 -14.78 29.44
CA THR A 652 21.21 -13.70 30.28
C THR A 652 19.69 -13.74 30.28
N VAL A 653 19.07 -13.81 31.46
CA VAL A 653 17.61 -13.70 31.60
C VAL A 653 17.27 -12.42 32.35
N THR A 654 16.49 -11.55 31.72
CA THR A 654 16.01 -10.27 32.27
C THR A 654 14.49 -10.30 32.39
N ILE A 655 13.95 -9.92 33.55
CA ILE A 655 12.51 -9.89 33.81
C ILE A 655 12.15 -8.52 34.38
N GLU A 656 11.22 -7.81 33.75
CA GLU A 656 10.70 -6.50 34.16
C GLU A 656 9.20 -6.61 34.48
N GLY A 657 8.75 -6.07 35.61
CA GLY A 657 7.31 -6.08 35.96
C GLY A 657 6.99 -5.45 37.32
N ARG A 658 5.74 -5.60 37.79
CA ARG A 658 5.30 -5.13 39.12
C ARG A 658 5.08 -6.30 40.09
N LYS A 659 5.63 -6.24 41.29
CA LYS A 659 5.53 -7.32 42.30
C LYS A 659 4.22 -7.25 43.11
N CYS A 660 3.40 -8.32 43.19
CA CYS A 660 2.32 -8.43 44.21
C CYS A 660 2.95 -8.93 45.52
N SER A 661 2.69 -8.22 46.62
CA SER A 661 3.21 -8.52 47.97
C SER A 661 2.30 -9.45 48.78
N LYS A 662 1.15 -9.87 48.22
CA LYS A 662 0.14 -10.73 48.85
C LYS A 662 0.16 -12.15 48.26
N PRO A 663 -0.15 -13.20 49.04
CA PRO A 663 -0.39 -14.57 48.53
C PRO A 663 -1.67 -14.64 47.67
N ILE A 664 -1.69 -15.60 46.73
CA ILE A 664 -2.66 -15.76 45.62
C ILE A 664 -4.13 -15.51 45.99
N ASP A 665 -4.57 -15.91 47.20
CA ASP A 665 -5.98 -15.91 47.59
C ASP A 665 -6.54 -14.52 47.98
N GLN A 666 -5.73 -13.45 47.93
CA GLN A 666 -6.09 -12.12 48.47
C GLN A 666 -5.81 -10.92 47.53
N CYS A 667 -5.38 -11.13 46.28
CA CYS A 667 -5.11 -10.06 45.29
C CYS A 667 -6.35 -10.00 44.31
N ILE A 668 -7.40 -9.21 44.62
CA ILE A 668 -8.62 -9.02 43.76
C ILE A 668 -8.40 -7.83 42.80
N GLU A 669 -9.00 -7.80 41.61
CA GLU A 669 -8.88 -6.73 40.59
C GLU A 669 -8.99 -5.29 41.13
N GLU A 670 -9.78 -5.06 42.18
CA GLU A 670 -9.96 -3.74 42.80
C GLU A 670 -8.73 -3.25 43.60
N ASP A 671 -7.80 -4.13 43.97
CA ASP A 671 -6.59 -3.83 44.76
C ASP A 671 -5.36 -3.41 43.93
N TRP A 672 -5.44 -3.47 42.59
CA TRP A 672 -4.31 -3.20 41.68
C TRP A 672 -3.78 -1.75 41.77
N SER A 673 -4.52 -0.85 42.42
CA SER A 673 -4.16 0.56 42.60
C SER A 673 -3.46 0.87 43.94
N GLN A 674 -3.46 -0.04 44.93
CA GLN A 674 -3.05 0.30 46.30
C GLN A 674 -1.95 -0.57 46.93
N SER A 675 -1.69 -1.82 46.50
CA SER A 675 -0.71 -2.70 47.18
C SER A 675 0.45 -3.25 46.33
N CYS A 676 0.51 -2.96 45.03
CA CYS A 676 1.43 -3.60 44.07
C CYS A 676 2.17 -2.57 43.18
N ASN A 677 2.88 -1.61 43.80
CA ASN A 677 3.42 -0.44 43.10
C ASN A 677 4.94 -0.46 42.83
N GLU A 678 5.67 -1.51 43.22
CA GLU A 678 7.11 -1.57 42.99
C GLU A 678 7.42 -2.19 41.62
N LYS A 679 7.92 -1.37 40.68
CA LYS A 679 8.54 -1.86 39.43
C LYS A 679 9.87 -2.52 39.77
N VAL A 680 10.09 -3.74 39.30
CA VAL A 680 11.30 -4.53 39.56
C VAL A 680 11.86 -5.02 38.23
N GLU A 681 13.18 -4.94 38.08
CA GLU A 681 13.96 -5.57 37.02
C GLU A 681 14.91 -6.61 37.65
N ILE A 682 14.87 -7.85 37.18
CA ILE A 682 15.60 -8.99 37.74
C ILE A 682 16.50 -9.58 36.65
N HIS A 683 17.79 -9.80 36.97
CA HIS A 683 18.76 -10.38 36.04
C HIS A 683 19.38 -11.67 36.58
N PHE A 684 19.52 -12.67 35.69
CA PHE A 684 20.28 -13.90 35.92
C PHE A 684 21.39 -13.98 34.87
N LYS A 685 22.68 -14.12 35.27
CA LYS A 685 23.86 -14.06 34.38
C LYS A 685 24.82 -15.26 34.57
N PRO A 686 25.62 -15.64 33.55
CA PRO A 686 26.65 -16.67 33.65
C PRO A 686 27.87 -16.21 34.47
N LYS A 687 28.43 -17.07 35.33
CA LYS A 687 29.57 -16.73 36.21
C LYS A 687 30.86 -16.31 35.49
N VAL A 688 31.11 -16.77 34.27
CA VAL A 688 32.35 -16.47 33.51
C VAL A 688 32.45 -14.99 33.10
N LEU A 689 31.32 -14.32 32.91
CA LEU A 689 31.29 -12.89 32.59
C LEU A 689 31.66 -12.02 33.80
N GLU A 690 31.55 -12.54 35.03
CA GLU A 690 31.92 -11.81 36.26
C GLU A 690 33.44 -11.77 36.50
N GLU A 691 34.25 -12.61 35.85
CA GLU A 691 35.71 -12.65 36.06
C GLU A 691 36.52 -11.75 35.10
N LEU A 692 35.98 -11.42 33.93
CA LEU A 692 36.69 -10.64 32.89
C LEU A 692 36.76 -9.13 33.17
N GLU A 693 35.98 -8.60 34.12
CA GLU A 693 35.94 -7.18 34.48
C GLU A 693 37.14 -6.71 35.35
N LYS A 694 38.16 -7.55 35.58
CA LYS A 694 39.22 -7.28 36.59
C LYS A 694 40.58 -6.76 36.09
N LEU A 695 40.85 -6.54 34.79
CA LEU A 695 42.20 -6.15 34.31
C LEU A 695 42.23 -5.21 33.08
N ASN A 696 42.67 -3.93 33.20
CA ASN A 696 43.71 -3.29 32.33
C ASN A 696 44.04 -1.80 32.59
N ILE A 697 45.25 -1.37 32.13
CA ILE A 697 46.03 -0.12 32.36
C ILE A 697 46.21 0.73 31.05
N SER A 698 46.51 2.03 31.19
CA SER A 698 46.54 3.19 30.24
C SER A 698 47.81 3.50 29.37
N ALA A 699 47.64 4.23 28.23
CA ALA A 699 48.40 5.40 27.62
C ALA A 699 48.46 5.39 26.04
N PRO A 700 48.88 6.46 25.28
CA PRO A 700 48.49 7.90 25.15
C PRO A 700 48.15 8.42 23.69
N GLU A 701 47.80 9.73 23.54
CA GLU A 701 47.20 10.51 22.38
C GLU A 701 48.09 10.82 21.12
N PRO A 702 47.57 11.47 20.01
CA PRO A 702 47.50 12.98 19.88
C PRO A 702 46.43 13.67 18.95
N SER A 703 46.17 14.99 19.21
CA SER A 703 45.82 16.18 18.35
C SER A 703 44.56 16.20 17.44
N GLU A 704 43.76 17.28 17.22
CA GLU A 704 44.02 18.74 17.13
C GLU A 704 42.72 19.64 17.09
N MET A 705 42.92 20.97 17.33
CA MET A 705 42.12 22.19 17.01
C MET A 705 41.06 22.79 17.99
N ASN A 706 41.48 23.85 18.68
CA ASN A 706 40.73 24.84 19.49
C ASN A 706 40.42 26.14 18.69
N LEU A 707 39.29 26.82 18.96
CA LEU A 707 39.02 28.22 18.56
C LEU A 707 38.35 29.00 19.72
N HIS A 708 39.07 29.98 20.29
CA HIS A 708 38.70 30.76 21.48
C HIS A 708 37.78 31.97 21.21
N CYS A 709 36.92 32.30 22.19
CA CYS A 709 36.07 33.50 22.25
C CYS A 709 36.84 34.70 22.87
N GLN A 710 36.81 35.87 22.23
CA GLN A 710 37.58 37.07 22.63
C GLN A 710 37.15 37.68 23.98
N SER A 711 35.91 37.45 24.42
CA SER A 711 35.42 37.92 25.74
C SER A 711 35.82 36.98 26.90
N CYS A 712 36.39 35.83 26.57
CA CYS A 712 36.48 34.65 27.44
C CYS A 712 37.92 34.07 27.51
N VAL A 713 38.92 34.80 27.00
CA VAL A 713 40.29 34.29 26.74
C VAL A 713 41.06 33.85 28.00
N HIS A 714 40.65 34.27 29.21
CA HIS A 714 41.49 34.16 30.41
C HIS A 714 41.23 32.96 31.35
N ILE A 715 40.46 31.95 30.94
CA ILE A 715 40.16 30.79 31.80
C ILE A 715 40.59 29.51 31.10
N VAL A 716 41.64 28.88 31.63
CA VAL A 716 42.17 27.58 31.20
C VAL A 716 41.34 26.48 31.88
N ASP A 717 40.80 25.56 31.09
CA ASP A 717 40.13 24.34 31.58
C ASP A 717 41.21 23.50 32.30
N SER A 718 41.17 23.43 33.64
CA SER A 718 42.28 22.90 34.44
C SER A 718 42.29 21.37 34.56
N ASP A 719 41.37 20.68 33.89
CA ASP A 719 41.16 19.25 34.03
C ASP A 719 41.55 18.50 32.74
N GLN A 720 42.48 17.56 32.84
CA GLN A 720 42.85 16.66 31.75
C GLN A 720 41.74 15.61 31.56
N TRP A 721 40.96 15.73 30.49
CA TRP A 721 39.89 14.78 30.10
C TRP A 721 40.37 13.87 28.97
N VAL A 722 40.15 12.57 29.08
CA VAL A 722 40.49 11.60 28.03
C VAL A 722 39.40 11.62 26.95
N GLN A 723 39.75 11.95 25.71
CA GLN A 723 38.83 11.90 24.58
C GLN A 723 38.46 10.46 24.24
N VAL A 724 37.17 10.19 24.09
CA VAL A 724 36.65 8.88 23.72
C VAL A 724 35.61 9.00 22.61
N GLU A 725 35.74 8.17 21.58
CA GLU A 725 34.83 8.14 20.44
C GLU A 725 33.79 7.02 20.64
N PRO A 726 32.48 7.31 20.60
CA PRO A 726 31.44 6.31 20.80
C PRO A 726 31.21 5.45 19.55
N SER A 727 30.82 4.19 19.74
CA SER A 727 30.34 3.34 18.66
C SER A 727 28.88 3.68 18.29
N VAL A 728 28.59 3.69 16.98
CA VAL A 728 27.24 3.96 16.46
C VAL A 728 26.42 2.66 16.47
N CYS A 729 25.24 2.68 17.09
CA CYS A 729 24.29 1.58 17.01
C CYS A 729 23.45 1.74 15.73
N THR A 730 23.50 0.78 14.80
CA THR A 730 22.80 0.84 13.52
C THR A 730 21.36 0.34 13.63
N ASP A 731 20.45 1.20 14.10
CA ASP A 731 19.00 1.00 14.07
C ASP A 731 18.33 2.26 13.46
N GLU A 732 17.25 2.08 12.68
CA GLU A 732 16.51 3.15 12.00
C GLU A 732 15.86 4.13 12.99
N GLY A 733 16.46 5.32 13.19
CA GLY A 733 15.82 6.44 13.90
C GLY A 733 16.73 7.24 14.83
N GLY A 734 17.79 7.86 14.29
CA GLY A 734 18.70 8.77 14.99
C GLY A 734 19.96 8.09 15.54
N SER A 735 21.07 8.84 15.60
CA SER A 735 22.39 8.34 15.99
C SER A 735 22.46 7.98 17.49
N LYS A 736 22.13 6.74 17.86
CA LYS A 736 22.32 6.22 19.23
C LYS A 736 23.77 5.78 19.42
N PHE A 737 24.39 6.24 20.50
CA PHE A 737 25.80 6.06 20.80
C PHE A 737 25.99 5.12 21.99
N ARG A 738 26.99 4.25 21.92
CA ARG A 738 27.42 3.42 23.04
C ARG A 738 28.90 3.62 23.31
N ILE A 739 29.27 3.72 24.59
CA ILE A 739 30.66 3.89 24.98
C ILE A 739 30.94 3.18 26.31
N SER A 740 32.08 2.51 26.39
CA SER A 740 32.54 1.82 27.59
C SER A 740 33.88 2.41 28.00
N THR A 741 33.98 2.87 29.25
CA THR A 741 35.18 3.52 29.80
C THR A 741 35.55 2.92 31.15
N GLN A 742 36.85 2.79 31.41
CA GLN A 742 37.36 2.35 32.73
C GLN A 742 37.25 3.46 33.78
N ALA A 743 37.75 3.25 34.99
CA ALA A 743 37.88 4.32 35.98
C ALA A 743 38.70 5.51 35.43
N GLY A 744 38.16 6.73 35.51
CA GLY A 744 38.82 7.92 34.98
C GLY A 744 37.88 9.08 34.68
N ARG A 745 38.40 10.06 33.93
CA ARG A 745 37.69 11.28 33.49
C ARG A 745 37.68 11.30 31.97
N PHE A 746 36.50 11.27 31.36
CA PHE A 746 36.34 11.11 29.91
C PHE A 746 35.49 12.22 29.31
N GLU A 747 35.80 12.62 28.07
CA GLU A 747 34.97 13.50 27.25
C GLU A 747 34.62 12.78 25.94
N CYS A 748 33.34 12.76 25.59
CA CYS A 748 32.91 12.28 24.28
C CYS A 748 33.34 13.25 23.17
N SER A 749 34.07 12.75 22.18
CA SER A 749 34.52 13.54 21.03
C SER A 749 33.37 14.07 20.15
N ARG A 750 32.21 13.39 20.12
CA ARG A 750 31.04 13.75 19.31
C ARG A 750 30.07 14.71 19.99
N THR A 751 29.68 14.43 21.23
CA THR A 751 28.65 15.22 21.94
C THR A 751 29.20 16.17 22.99
N ARG A 752 30.51 16.13 23.28
CA ARG A 752 31.19 16.91 24.33
C ARG A 752 30.67 16.65 25.75
N MET A 753 29.82 15.65 25.96
CA MET A 753 29.44 15.20 27.30
C MET A 753 30.68 14.68 28.03
N ARG A 754 30.89 15.07 29.29
CA ARG A 754 31.99 14.56 30.12
C ARG A 754 31.47 13.80 31.32
N TRP A 755 32.23 12.81 31.79
CA TRP A 755 31.86 12.03 32.98
C TRP A 755 33.08 11.56 33.75
N VAL A 756 32.87 11.34 35.04
CA VAL A 756 33.85 10.78 35.96
C VAL A 756 33.29 9.50 36.55
N CYS A 757 34.07 8.43 36.52
CA CYS A 757 33.71 7.14 37.11
C CYS A 757 34.89 6.53 37.88
N ALA A 758 34.60 5.93 39.03
CA ALA A 758 35.59 5.24 39.86
C ALA A 758 35.83 3.77 39.46
N GLY A 759 35.05 3.26 38.51
CA GLY A 759 35.14 1.90 37.97
C GLY A 759 34.66 1.87 36.52
N ASP A 760 34.60 0.67 35.95
CA ASP A 760 34.18 0.49 34.56
C ASP A 760 32.70 0.88 34.39
N VAL A 761 32.44 1.75 33.42
CA VAL A 761 31.11 2.27 33.11
C VAL A 761 30.83 2.11 31.63
N THR A 762 29.64 1.58 31.31
CA THR A 762 29.11 1.61 29.95
C THR A 762 27.92 2.54 29.89
N LEU A 763 27.98 3.55 29.02
CA LEU A 763 26.91 4.49 28.74
C LEU A 763 26.32 4.19 27.38
N GLN A 764 25.00 4.25 27.29
CA GLN A 764 24.28 4.47 26.05
C GLN A 764 23.67 5.85 26.08
N TYR A 765 23.79 6.61 25.00
CA TYR A 765 23.11 7.90 24.93
C TYR A 765 22.74 8.29 23.51
N ARG A 766 21.74 9.16 23.39
CA ARG A 766 21.37 9.80 22.12
C ARG A 766 20.89 11.21 22.37
N GLU A 767 21.14 12.09 21.41
CA GLU A 767 20.46 13.39 21.35
C GLU A 767 19.06 13.17 20.76
N VAL A 768 18.02 13.72 21.39
CA VAL A 768 16.62 13.53 20.99
C VAL A 768 16.01 14.88 20.63
N ASP A 769 15.13 14.90 19.62
CA ASP A 769 14.32 16.07 19.31
C ASP A 769 13.38 16.42 20.48
N GLY A 770 13.61 17.56 21.11
CA GLY A 770 12.90 17.97 22.32
C GLY A 770 11.53 18.61 22.11
N ARG A 771 10.96 18.63 20.89
CA ARG A 771 9.63 19.24 20.64
C ARG A 771 8.51 18.67 21.51
N PHE A 772 8.63 17.42 21.96
CA PHE A 772 7.64 16.82 22.87
C PHE A 772 7.64 17.45 24.27
N LEU A 773 8.64 18.26 24.63
CA LEU A 773 8.70 19.00 25.89
C LEU A 773 8.08 20.40 25.79
N SER A 774 7.73 20.89 24.60
CA SER A 774 7.32 22.29 24.41
C SER A 774 6.14 22.71 25.30
N ALA A 775 5.07 21.91 25.34
CA ALA A 775 3.88 22.22 26.18
C ALA A 775 4.21 22.29 27.69
N GLU A 776 5.22 21.55 28.12
CA GLU A 776 5.61 21.44 29.52
C GLU A 776 6.60 22.51 29.94
N LEU A 777 7.53 22.85 29.04
CA LEU A 777 8.36 24.05 29.15
C LEU A 777 7.49 25.31 29.21
N GLU A 778 6.39 25.32 28.45
CA GLU A 778 5.39 26.38 28.51
C GLU A 778 4.70 26.46 29.87
N ARG A 779 4.27 25.32 30.40
CA ARG A 779 3.66 25.22 31.73
C ARG A 779 4.62 25.65 32.85
N LEU A 780 5.90 25.31 32.74
CA LEU A 780 6.94 25.62 33.71
C LEU A 780 7.53 27.03 33.57
N GLN A 781 7.18 27.74 32.49
CA GLN A 781 7.74 29.03 32.12
C GLN A 781 9.28 29.01 32.02
N CYS A 782 9.82 27.98 31.38
CA CYS A 782 11.27 27.75 31.24
C CYS A 782 11.66 27.41 29.79
N GLU A 783 12.87 27.76 29.37
CA GLU A 783 13.41 27.48 28.03
C GLU A 783 14.60 26.55 28.15
N ARG A 784 14.85 25.70 27.16
CA ARG A 784 16.06 24.86 27.16
C ARG A 784 17.31 25.69 26.89
N ILE A 785 18.40 25.38 27.57
CA ILE A 785 19.71 25.98 27.32
C ILE A 785 20.77 24.95 26.95
N GLY A 786 20.36 23.71 26.71
CA GLY A 786 21.23 22.62 26.28
C GLY A 786 20.45 21.56 25.51
N PRO A 787 21.15 20.58 24.90
CA PRO A 787 20.51 19.50 24.16
C PRO A 787 19.63 18.64 25.08
N VAL A 788 18.68 17.92 24.49
CA VAL A 788 17.96 16.85 25.19
C VAL A 788 18.77 15.58 24.96
N ILE A 789 19.37 15.08 26.04
CA ILE A 789 20.17 13.87 25.99
C ILE A 789 19.44 12.80 26.78
N ASP A 790 19.13 11.73 26.07
CA ASP A 790 18.65 10.48 26.63
C ASP A 790 19.89 9.64 26.97
N VAL A 791 20.27 9.62 28.25
CA VAL A 791 21.43 8.87 28.76
C VAL A 791 20.94 7.70 29.58
N SER A 792 21.47 6.52 29.29
CA SER A 792 21.25 5.29 30.04
C SER A 792 22.60 4.73 30.47
N VAL A 793 22.80 4.53 31.77
CA VAL A 793 23.99 3.85 32.29
C VAL A 793 23.70 2.35 32.21
N ILE A 794 24.31 1.65 31.25
CA ILE A 794 24.12 0.20 31.04
C ILE A 794 24.81 -0.60 32.16
N SER A 795 26.00 -0.16 32.56
CA SER A 795 26.76 -0.78 33.65
C SER A 795 27.66 0.23 34.36
N GLY A 796 27.97 -0.04 35.63
CA GLY A 796 28.79 0.82 36.48
C GLY A 796 28.04 2.01 37.08
N LYS A 797 28.77 2.93 37.72
CA LYS A 797 28.21 4.14 38.34
C LYS A 797 29.04 5.37 37.98
N LEU A 798 28.35 6.44 37.60
CA LEU A 798 28.96 7.75 37.40
C LEU A 798 29.02 8.51 38.72
N GLU A 799 30.18 9.07 39.01
CA GLU A 799 30.38 9.98 40.16
C GLU A 799 29.99 11.40 39.79
N GLU A 800 30.38 11.84 38.60
CA GLU A 800 30.08 13.16 38.07
C GLU A 800 29.72 13.07 36.59
N ALA A 801 28.81 13.94 36.15
CA ALA A 801 28.54 14.15 34.76
C ALA A 801 28.43 15.64 34.43
N HIS A 802 28.94 15.99 33.27
CA HIS A 802 29.06 17.34 32.77
C HIS A 802 28.30 17.39 31.45
N LEU A 803 27.09 17.94 31.49
CA LEU A 803 26.22 18.08 30.31
C LEU A 803 26.53 19.38 29.59
N PRO A 804 26.73 19.37 28.26
CA PRO A 804 27.02 20.59 27.52
C PRO A 804 25.81 21.55 27.53
N HIS A 805 26.08 22.85 27.45
CA HIS A 805 25.04 23.88 27.28
C HIS A 805 25.44 24.91 26.23
N TYR A 806 24.46 25.67 25.77
CA TYR A 806 24.61 26.70 24.74
C TYR A 806 24.97 28.07 25.31
N ALA A 807 24.78 28.27 26.62
CA ALA A 807 25.00 29.55 27.28
C ALA A 807 26.48 29.98 27.28
N CYS A 808 26.72 31.23 26.92
CA CYS A 808 28.02 31.90 27.02
C CYS A 808 28.15 32.52 28.42
N LEU A 809 28.93 31.87 29.29
CA LEU A 809 29.13 32.30 30.67
C LEU A 809 30.55 32.85 30.85
N ALA A 810 30.66 34.09 31.33
CA ALA A 810 31.94 34.77 31.50
C ALA A 810 32.67 34.35 32.81
N GLU A 811 31.93 34.05 33.88
CA GLU A 811 32.38 33.51 35.18
C GLU A 811 31.17 32.96 35.95
N SER A 812 31.39 32.17 37.01
CA SER A 812 30.36 31.51 37.84
C SER A 812 29.41 32.54 38.49
N ASP A 813 28.38 32.96 37.76
CA ASP A 813 27.39 33.92 38.25
C ASP A 813 26.49 33.25 39.31
N PRO A 814 26.54 33.68 40.58
CA PRO A 814 25.73 33.08 41.65
C PRO A 814 24.22 33.18 41.37
N SER A 815 23.79 34.13 40.55
CA SER A 815 22.38 34.29 40.16
C SER A 815 21.86 33.15 39.28
N LEU A 816 22.76 32.40 38.63
CA LEU A 816 22.38 31.25 37.77
C LEU A 816 22.13 29.97 38.57
N LYS A 817 22.62 29.88 39.81
CA LYS A 817 22.51 28.66 40.64
C LYS A 817 21.07 28.27 40.95
N ASP A 818 20.18 29.26 41.07
CA ASP A 818 18.75 29.05 41.31
C ASP A 818 17.90 29.14 40.02
N ALA A 819 18.43 29.79 38.99
CA ALA A 819 17.72 30.06 37.73
C ALA A 819 17.85 28.94 36.69
N VAL A 820 18.96 28.18 36.73
CA VAL A 820 19.21 27.03 35.85
C VAL A 820 18.95 25.73 36.59
N LYS A 821 18.15 24.86 36.00
CA LYS A 821 17.83 23.54 36.56
C LYS A 821 17.97 22.47 35.50
N LEU A 822 18.30 21.26 35.93
CA LEU A 822 18.20 20.07 35.11
C LEU A 822 16.77 19.56 35.17
N LEU A 823 16.11 19.50 34.02
CA LEU A 823 14.82 18.86 33.87
C LEU A 823 15.04 17.38 33.56
N ILE A 824 14.46 16.52 34.38
CA ILE A 824 14.54 15.06 34.26
C ILE A 824 13.12 14.53 34.07
N LYS A 825 12.83 14.00 32.88
CA LYS A 825 11.55 13.35 32.57
C LYS A 825 11.65 11.86 32.91
N ARG A 826 10.73 11.38 33.76
CA ARG A 826 10.58 9.99 34.17
C ARG A 826 9.15 9.52 33.88
N ASP A 827 8.89 8.22 33.97
CA ASP A 827 7.55 7.64 33.77
C ASP A 827 6.48 8.22 34.70
N GLU A 828 6.88 8.63 35.91
CA GLU A 828 5.99 9.16 36.94
C GLU A 828 5.80 10.69 36.87
N GLY A 829 6.45 11.36 35.93
CA GLY A 829 6.38 12.81 35.74
C GLY A 829 7.74 13.49 35.62
N ILE A 830 7.77 14.80 35.89
CA ILE A 830 8.95 15.64 35.69
C ILE A 830 9.51 16.08 37.03
N SER A 831 10.83 15.93 37.16
CA SER A 831 11.59 16.38 38.32
C SER A 831 12.64 17.41 37.91
N LEU A 832 12.94 18.34 38.82
CA LEU A 832 13.93 19.40 38.62
C LEU A 832 15.07 19.24 39.63
N GLN A 833 16.30 19.26 39.15
CA GLN A 833 17.51 19.15 39.97
C GLN A 833 18.40 20.39 39.81
N SER A 834 18.96 20.89 40.91
CA SER A 834 19.96 21.98 40.86
C SER A 834 21.29 21.48 40.30
N VAL A 835 21.95 22.31 39.50
CA VAL A 835 23.22 21.98 38.85
C VAL A 835 24.26 23.07 39.10
N GLU A 836 25.54 22.68 39.07
CA GLU A 836 26.65 23.61 39.14
C GLU A 836 27.09 23.99 37.73
N MET A 837 26.99 25.28 37.38
CA MET A 837 27.32 25.76 36.04
C MET A 837 28.82 26.05 35.91
N THR A 838 29.44 25.47 34.89
CA THR A 838 30.76 25.84 34.40
C THR A 838 30.62 26.60 33.08
N ARG A 839 31.74 26.97 32.43
CA ARG A 839 31.68 27.71 31.15
C ARG A 839 30.95 26.95 30.04
N HIS A 840 31.16 25.65 29.94
CA HIS A 840 30.68 24.84 28.81
C HIS A 840 29.74 23.72 29.25
N HIS A 841 29.70 23.42 30.54
CA HIS A 841 28.96 22.28 31.07
C HIS A 841 28.22 22.60 32.35
N ALA A 842 27.07 21.95 32.55
CA ALA A 842 26.44 21.84 33.85
C ALA A 842 26.92 20.55 34.53
N LYS A 843 27.57 20.70 35.68
CA LYS A 843 28.06 19.61 36.50
C LYS A 843 26.93 19.08 37.38
N ILE A 844 26.82 17.75 37.39
CA ILE A 844 25.88 16.97 38.18
C ILE A 844 26.70 15.97 38.99
N VAL A 845 26.55 15.98 40.31
CA VAL A 845 27.19 15.03 41.22
C VAL A 845 26.21 13.88 41.50
N GLN A 846 26.68 12.65 41.36
CA GLN A 846 25.90 11.41 41.44
C GLN A 846 24.63 11.46 40.56
N PRO A 847 24.78 11.64 39.24
CA PRO A 847 23.65 11.82 38.34
C PRO A 847 22.75 10.57 38.31
N SER A 848 21.44 10.78 38.48
CA SER A 848 20.43 9.80 38.10
C SER A 848 19.94 10.14 36.71
N PHE A 849 20.36 9.38 35.70
CA PHE A 849 20.01 9.67 34.32
C PHE A 849 18.67 9.08 33.90
N SER A 850 17.95 9.87 33.10
CA SER A 850 16.86 9.48 32.21
C SER A 850 16.87 10.48 31.05
N LEU A 851 15.75 10.70 30.36
CA LEU A 851 15.66 11.80 29.40
C LEU A 851 15.81 13.15 30.11
N THR A 852 16.93 13.85 29.84
CA THR A 852 17.32 15.05 30.58
C THR A 852 17.68 16.23 29.67
N THR A 853 17.43 17.45 30.14
CA THR A 853 17.87 18.69 29.48
C THR A 853 18.01 19.83 30.48
N LEU A 854 18.87 20.79 30.17
CA LEU A 854 19.06 21.99 31.00
C LEU A 854 18.02 23.03 30.63
N ILE A 855 17.37 23.60 31.64
CA ILE A 855 16.37 24.64 31.47
C ILE A 855 16.74 25.90 32.26
N ILE A 856 16.31 27.05 31.76
CA ILE A 856 16.41 28.35 32.42
C ILE A 856 15.04 29.02 32.50
N SER A 857 14.78 29.79 33.55
CA SER A 857 13.57 30.60 33.67
C SER A 857 13.40 31.57 32.49
N TRP A 858 12.19 31.66 31.92
CA TRP A 858 11.88 32.56 30.80
C TRP A 858 12.06 34.05 31.08
N ILE A 859 12.08 34.45 32.35
CA ILE A 859 12.27 35.83 32.77
C ILE A 859 13.73 36.27 32.56
N MET A 860 14.66 35.31 32.50
CA MET A 860 16.08 35.56 32.34
C MET A 860 16.50 35.64 30.87
N LYS A 861 17.16 36.74 30.50
CA LYS A 861 17.83 36.89 29.21
C LYS A 861 19.26 36.34 29.32
N TRP A 862 19.70 35.59 28.32
CA TRP A 862 21.02 34.97 28.30
C TRP A 862 21.66 35.07 26.91
N GLU A 863 22.98 34.86 26.83
CA GLU A 863 23.74 34.91 25.58
C GLU A 863 24.17 33.51 25.15
N ALA A 864 24.06 33.19 23.86
CA ALA A 864 24.41 31.89 23.29
C ALA A 864 25.37 32.02 22.11
N HIS A 865 26.34 31.13 22.00
CA HIS A 865 27.08 31.01 20.74
C HIS A 865 26.26 30.20 19.74
N CYS A 866 26.19 30.68 18.49
CA CYS A 866 25.49 30.00 17.41
C CYS A 866 26.44 29.61 16.27
N ASN A 867 26.18 28.45 15.66
CA ASN A 867 26.67 28.07 14.37
C ASN A 867 25.84 28.69 13.24
N LEU A 868 26.43 28.71 12.05
CA LEU A 868 25.85 29.27 10.84
C LEU A 868 25.94 28.23 9.74
N LEU A 869 24.81 27.93 9.10
CA LEU A 869 24.79 27.27 7.80
C LEU A 869 24.20 28.22 6.76
N LEU A 870 24.87 28.30 5.63
CA LEU A 870 24.53 29.19 4.53
C LEU A 870 24.42 28.37 3.26
N TYR A 871 23.29 28.46 2.58
CA TYR A 871 23.04 27.74 1.33
C TYR A 871 22.62 28.68 0.22
N MET A 872 23.15 28.44 -0.98
CA MET A 872 22.68 29.07 -2.21
C MET A 872 21.73 28.11 -2.94
N ARG A 873 20.50 28.55 -3.16
CA ARG A 873 19.47 27.77 -3.85
C ARG A 873 19.39 28.09 -5.34
N CYS A 874 19.42 29.37 -5.66
CA CYS A 874 19.39 29.90 -7.02
C CYS A 874 20.26 31.16 -7.09
N LYS A 875 20.87 31.43 -8.24
CA LYS A 875 21.70 32.62 -8.47
C LYS A 875 20.93 33.75 -9.18
N ASP A 876 19.96 33.42 -10.01
CA ASP A 876 19.22 34.38 -10.84
C ASP A 876 17.70 34.18 -10.71
N PRO A 877 17.02 34.87 -9.77
CA PRO A 877 17.58 35.81 -8.79
C PRO A 877 18.30 35.10 -7.64
N LEU A 878 19.24 35.79 -6.99
CA LEU A 878 20.05 35.20 -5.94
C LEU A 878 19.17 34.91 -4.72
N ILE A 879 19.01 33.63 -4.39
CA ILE A 879 18.26 33.12 -3.23
C ILE A 879 19.24 32.45 -2.29
N LEU A 880 19.44 33.07 -1.12
CA LEU A 880 20.24 32.54 -0.04
C LEU A 880 19.35 32.13 1.14
N HIS A 881 19.64 30.96 1.68
CA HIS A 881 19.02 30.41 2.88
C HIS A 881 20.05 30.44 4.01
N ILE A 882 19.71 31.09 5.12
CA ILE A 882 20.61 31.27 6.27
C ILE A 882 19.97 30.67 7.49
N TYR A 883 20.73 29.79 8.15
CA TYR A 883 20.30 29.12 9.37
C TYR A 883 21.25 29.45 10.51
N PHE A 884 20.70 29.96 11.61
CA PHE A 884 21.39 30.14 12.88
C PHE A 884 20.86 29.13 13.90
N PHE A 885 21.75 28.38 14.54
CA PHE A 885 21.38 27.45 15.61
C PHE A 885 22.50 27.39 16.65
N PRO A 886 22.20 27.04 17.91
CA PRO A 886 23.20 26.97 18.97
C PRO A 886 24.39 26.06 18.63
N VAL A 887 25.58 26.39 19.15
CA VAL A 887 26.77 25.54 18.99
C VAL A 887 26.53 24.17 19.63
N ASN A 888 26.95 23.10 18.94
CA ASN A 888 26.78 21.69 19.35
C ASN A 888 25.33 21.16 19.34
N ASP A 889 24.36 21.86 18.72
CA ASP A 889 23.06 21.29 18.37
C ASP A 889 23.19 20.46 17.08
N THR A 890 23.46 19.16 17.24
CA THR A 890 23.73 18.27 16.10
C THR A 890 22.44 17.83 15.39
N CYS A 891 21.34 17.71 16.13
CA CYS A 891 20.04 17.31 15.60
C CYS A 891 19.47 18.35 14.62
N SER A 892 19.51 19.64 14.99
CA SER A 892 19.06 20.71 14.09
C SER A 892 19.93 20.81 12.84
N LYS A 893 21.24 20.58 12.98
CA LYS A 893 22.18 20.59 11.85
C LYS A 893 21.86 19.49 10.83
N GLU A 894 21.70 18.24 11.27
CA GLU A 894 21.36 17.11 10.39
C GLU A 894 20.01 17.34 9.68
N LYS A 895 19.02 17.93 10.37
CA LYS A 895 17.71 18.28 9.78
C LYS A 895 17.83 19.33 8.68
N VAL A 896 18.64 20.38 8.89
CA VAL A 896 18.90 21.41 7.87
C VAL A 896 19.61 20.80 6.66
N GLU A 897 20.63 19.98 6.88
CA GLU A 897 21.37 19.30 5.80
C GLU A 897 20.47 18.37 4.97
N GLN A 898 19.48 17.71 5.60
CA GLN A 898 18.48 16.91 4.88
C GLN A 898 17.52 17.77 4.05
N ASN A 899 17.07 18.92 4.58
CA ASN A 899 16.17 19.83 3.89
C ASN A 899 16.84 20.59 2.73
N GLU A 900 18.14 20.81 2.81
CA GLU A 900 18.94 21.56 1.83
C GLU A 900 19.76 20.65 0.89
N LYS A 901 19.42 19.36 0.77
CA LYS A 901 20.11 18.39 -0.10
C LYS A 901 20.28 18.84 -1.56
N SER A 902 19.39 19.69 -2.05
CA SER A 902 19.40 20.23 -3.42
C SER A 902 19.99 21.66 -3.54
N SER A 903 20.51 22.22 -2.44
CA SER A 903 21.12 23.55 -2.38
C SER A 903 22.64 23.46 -2.20
N HIS A 904 23.36 24.51 -2.61
CA HIS A 904 24.82 24.54 -2.54
C HIS A 904 25.28 25.12 -1.20
N PRO A 905 26.04 24.39 -0.37
CA PRO A 905 26.58 24.95 0.87
C PRO A 905 27.64 26.00 0.55
N ILE A 906 27.53 27.17 1.19
CA ILE A 906 28.54 28.22 1.17
C ILE A 906 29.33 28.11 2.47
N SER A 907 30.63 27.88 2.34
CA SER A 907 31.53 27.89 3.49
C SER A 907 31.69 29.31 4.01
N HIS A 908 31.27 29.56 5.24
CA HIS A 908 31.44 30.84 5.91
C HIS A 908 31.84 30.61 7.38
N PRO A 909 32.75 31.41 7.96
CA PRO A 909 33.11 31.27 9.36
C PRO A 909 31.90 31.51 10.29
N ARG A 910 31.87 30.74 11.39
CA ARG A 910 30.87 30.92 12.45
C ARG A 910 30.93 32.32 13.07
N PRO A 911 29.82 32.86 13.59
CA PRO A 911 29.82 34.09 14.38
C PRO A 911 30.82 34.05 15.54
N ASN A 912 31.60 35.12 15.69
CA ASN A 912 32.63 35.25 16.73
C ASN A 912 32.13 35.89 18.04
N ARG A 913 30.88 36.38 18.04
CA ARG A 913 30.19 36.96 19.21
C ARG A 913 28.95 36.14 19.53
N PRO A 914 28.59 36.00 20.82
CA PRO A 914 27.36 35.34 21.19
C PRO A 914 26.15 36.23 20.86
N PHE A 915 25.00 35.61 20.61
CA PHE A 915 23.72 36.28 20.37
C PHE A 915 22.85 36.26 21.62
N ARG A 916 22.01 37.27 21.79
CA ARG A 916 21.14 37.38 22.96
C ARG A 916 19.81 36.67 22.69
N MET A 917 19.54 35.59 23.41
CA MET A 917 18.36 34.77 23.17
C MET A 917 17.09 35.52 23.56
N LYS A 918 15.95 35.19 22.92
CA LYS A 918 14.65 35.86 23.07
C LYS A 918 14.64 37.36 22.77
N THR A 919 15.64 37.86 22.06
CA THR A 919 15.59 39.21 21.48
C THR A 919 15.43 39.11 19.98
N PRO A 920 14.52 39.90 19.38
CA PRO A 920 14.41 39.97 17.93
C PRO A 920 15.72 40.46 17.31
N HIS A 921 16.16 39.77 16.27
CA HIS A 921 17.26 40.19 15.41
C HIS A 921 16.75 40.40 14.00
N LEU A 922 17.06 41.55 13.42
CA LEU A 922 16.77 41.86 12.03
C LEU A 922 18.01 41.61 11.19
N LEU A 923 17.82 40.96 10.05
CA LEU A 923 18.87 40.79 9.06
C LEU A 923 18.68 41.83 7.97
N GLU A 924 19.59 42.80 7.91
CA GLU A 924 19.65 43.82 6.87
C GLU A 924 20.60 43.39 5.76
N VAL A 925 20.09 43.40 4.54
CA VAL A 925 20.85 43.12 3.32
C VAL A 925 20.53 44.22 2.31
N PRO A 926 21.44 45.19 2.10
CA PRO A 926 21.19 46.31 1.20
C PRO A 926 20.84 45.84 -0.21
N GLY A 927 19.73 46.35 -0.77
CA GLY A 927 19.30 46.00 -2.13
C GLY A 927 18.67 44.60 -2.28
N ALA A 928 18.44 43.88 -1.18
CA ALA A 928 17.78 42.58 -1.18
C ALA A 928 16.51 42.57 -0.32
N SER A 929 15.59 41.68 -0.65
CA SER A 929 14.43 41.38 0.17
C SER A 929 14.75 40.26 1.15
N VAL A 930 14.54 40.49 2.44
CA VAL A 930 14.82 39.53 3.52
C VAL A 930 13.51 39.11 4.17
N HIS A 931 13.34 37.81 4.37
CA HIS A 931 12.18 37.23 5.06
C HIS A 931 12.64 36.37 6.25
N PRO A 932 11.99 36.48 7.42
CA PRO A 932 10.90 37.43 7.72
C PRO A 932 11.40 38.87 7.87
N VAL A 933 10.56 39.85 7.49
CA VAL A 933 10.90 41.28 7.50
C VAL A 933 10.99 41.84 8.92
N GLU A 934 10.18 41.31 9.83
CA GLU A 934 10.12 41.70 11.24
C GLU A 934 11.27 41.15 12.10
N GLY A 935 12.19 40.38 11.49
CA GLY A 935 13.27 39.71 12.19
C GLY A 935 12.82 38.44 12.90
N ILE A 936 13.76 37.74 13.53
CA ILE A 936 13.48 36.53 14.30
C ILE A 936 14.03 36.63 15.71
N SER A 937 13.24 36.19 16.67
CA SER A 937 13.74 35.98 18.04
C SER A 937 14.43 34.64 18.07
N PHE A 938 15.73 34.64 18.36
CA PHE A 938 16.48 33.39 18.46
C PHE A 938 15.99 32.58 19.65
N THR A 939 15.59 31.34 19.37
CA THR A 939 15.13 30.35 20.35
C THR A 939 15.89 29.04 20.19
N THR A 940 15.79 28.18 21.18
CA THR A 940 16.38 26.82 21.22
C THR A 940 15.34 25.71 20.99
N ASP A 941 14.05 26.04 20.94
CA ASP A 941 12.94 25.09 21.08
C ASP A 941 12.08 24.88 19.82
N VAL A 942 12.37 25.62 18.74
CA VAL A 942 11.59 25.63 17.49
C VAL A 942 12.51 25.31 16.30
N ASP A 943 11.91 25.05 15.13
CA ASP A 943 12.62 24.89 13.85
C ASP A 943 13.80 25.88 13.69
N PRO A 944 14.87 25.50 12.97
CA PRO A 944 16.11 26.28 12.86
C PRO A 944 15.85 27.76 12.55
N ASN A 945 16.54 28.68 13.24
CA ASN A 945 16.32 30.11 13.05
C ASN A 945 16.71 30.51 11.62
N PHE A 946 15.70 30.82 10.80
CA PHE A 946 15.82 30.86 9.35
C PHE A 946 15.60 32.27 8.77
N PHE A 947 16.51 32.69 7.90
CA PHE A 947 16.32 33.84 7.01
C PHE A 947 16.42 33.43 5.55
N LYS A 948 15.51 33.96 4.74
CA LYS A 948 15.55 33.86 3.28
C LYS A 948 15.87 35.23 2.70
N ILE A 949 16.96 35.31 1.96
CA ILE A 949 17.36 36.49 1.20
C ILE A 949 17.03 36.25 -0.26
N ARG A 950 16.38 37.21 -0.91
CA ARG A 950 16.22 37.29 -2.35
C ARG A 950 16.75 38.62 -2.86
N GLN A 951 17.83 38.56 -3.65
CA GLN A 951 18.50 39.72 -4.23
C GLN A 951 18.36 39.71 -5.75
N LEU A 952 17.99 40.85 -6.33
CA LEU A 952 17.79 41.02 -7.78
C LEU A 952 19.00 41.64 -8.48
N GLN A 953 19.91 42.25 -7.71
CA GLN A 953 21.12 42.90 -8.23
C GLN A 953 22.29 41.92 -8.18
N ASP A 954 23.03 41.86 -9.29
CA ASP A 954 24.23 41.05 -9.44
C ASP A 954 25.45 41.78 -8.86
N GLY A 955 25.91 41.36 -7.67
CA GLY A 955 26.99 42.01 -6.92
C GLY A 955 27.27 41.34 -5.58
N ASP A 956 28.23 41.87 -4.84
CA ASP A 956 28.58 41.35 -3.50
C ASP A 956 27.38 41.42 -2.55
N VAL A 957 27.21 40.38 -1.72
CA VAL A 957 26.15 40.33 -0.71
C VAL A 957 26.72 40.68 0.65
N GLN A 958 26.37 41.86 1.16
CA GLN A 958 26.68 42.24 2.54
C GLN A 958 25.46 42.03 3.43
N MET A 959 25.65 41.28 4.51
CA MET A 959 24.62 40.92 5.47
C MET A 959 24.98 41.46 6.84
N ASN A 960 24.05 42.16 7.48
CA ASN A 960 24.21 42.74 8.81
C ASN A 960 23.07 42.26 9.70
N LEU A 961 23.40 41.51 10.74
CA LEU A 961 22.43 41.11 11.76
C LEU A 961 22.45 42.13 12.90
N ILE A 962 21.30 42.75 13.14
CA ILE A 962 21.12 43.84 14.09
C ILE A 962 20.15 43.37 15.17
N ARG A 963 20.55 43.52 16.43
CA ARG A 963 19.65 43.26 17.56
C ARG A 963 18.67 44.42 17.70
N GLU A 964 17.37 44.11 17.72
CA GLU A 964 16.33 45.13 17.64
C GLU A 964 16.28 46.05 18.86
N GLU A 965 16.47 45.47 20.06
CA GLU A 965 16.32 46.14 21.36
C GLU A 965 17.23 47.37 21.51
N ASP A 966 18.49 47.26 21.08
CA ASP A 966 19.51 48.32 21.23
C ASP A 966 20.11 48.78 19.90
N LYS A 967 19.56 48.30 18.77
CA LYS A 967 20.05 48.56 17.40
C LYS A 967 21.55 48.26 17.23
N LYS A 968 22.09 47.34 18.03
CA LYS A 968 23.50 46.95 17.98
C LYS A 968 23.73 45.93 16.88
N LEU A 969 24.74 46.19 16.04
CA LEU A 969 25.23 45.24 15.05
C LEU A 969 25.93 44.06 15.77
N VAL A 970 25.35 42.86 15.65
CA VAL A 970 25.83 41.65 16.35
C VAL A 970 26.62 40.71 15.43
N TRP A 971 26.36 40.72 14.12
CA TRP A 971 27.11 39.94 13.15
C TRP A 971 27.08 40.61 11.77
N THR A 972 28.18 40.49 11.04
CA THR A 972 28.29 40.94 9.65
C THR A 972 28.99 39.87 8.83
N ALA A 973 28.50 39.63 7.63
CA ALA A 973 29.14 38.78 6.63
C ALA A 973 29.13 39.45 5.26
N LYS A 974 30.12 39.11 4.46
CA LYS A 974 30.20 39.52 3.06
C LYS A 974 30.52 38.29 2.22
N ILE A 975 29.68 38.03 1.23
CA ILE A 975 29.92 37.00 0.20
C ILE A 975 30.29 37.72 -1.08
N TRP A 976 31.41 37.34 -1.67
CA TRP A 976 31.90 37.95 -2.90
C TRP A 976 31.17 37.37 -4.10
N LYS A 977 30.90 38.21 -5.10
CA LYS A 977 30.28 37.77 -6.35
C LYS A 977 31.04 36.60 -7.00
N ASP A 978 32.37 36.67 -7.04
CA ASP A 978 33.20 35.64 -7.67
C ASP A 978 33.04 34.25 -7.01
N GLU A 979 32.76 34.20 -5.70
CA GLU A 979 32.49 32.94 -4.97
C GLU A 979 31.13 32.34 -5.35
N LEU A 980 30.11 33.20 -5.52
CA LEU A 980 28.78 32.80 -5.98
C LEU A 980 28.81 32.33 -7.44
N ASP A 981 29.62 32.98 -8.28
CA ASP A 981 29.81 32.64 -9.69
C ASP A 981 30.45 31.25 -9.85
N GLN A 982 31.48 30.93 -9.05
CA GLN A 982 32.14 29.63 -9.05
C GLN A 982 31.22 28.48 -8.59
N LEU A 983 30.39 28.71 -7.57
CA LEU A 983 29.42 27.72 -7.09
C LEU A 983 28.34 27.42 -8.13
N ASN A 984 27.92 28.42 -8.90
CA ASN A 984 26.93 28.24 -9.96
C ASN A 984 27.50 27.49 -11.17
N GLN A 985 28.80 27.65 -11.49
CA GLN A 985 29.45 26.89 -12.55
C GLN A 985 29.54 25.39 -12.23
N LYS A 986 29.70 25.00 -10.96
CA LYS A 986 29.61 23.61 -10.51
C LYS A 986 28.19 23.05 -10.67
N LYS A 987 27.16 23.83 -10.32
CA LYS A 987 25.75 23.42 -10.48
C LYS A 987 25.38 23.12 -11.94
N ILE A 988 25.85 23.93 -12.88
CA ILE A 988 25.56 23.77 -14.32
C ILE A 988 26.18 22.48 -14.89
N GLN A 989 27.23 21.92 -14.27
CA GLN A 989 27.83 20.65 -14.69
C GLN A 989 27.09 19.41 -14.13
N ASP A 990 26.29 19.57 -13.06
CA ASP A 990 25.68 18.45 -12.33
C ASP A 990 24.13 18.40 -12.39
N GLU A 991 23.42 19.36 -13.04
CA GLU A 991 21.95 19.33 -13.20
C GLU A 991 21.48 18.76 -14.57
N PRO A 992 20.42 17.91 -14.61
CA PRO A 992 19.88 17.37 -15.85
C PRO A 992 19.02 18.43 -16.56
N GLN A 993 19.57 19.09 -17.57
CA GLN A 993 18.78 19.94 -18.47
C GLN A 993 17.87 19.08 -19.38
N LEU A 994 16.68 19.61 -19.69
CA LEU A 994 15.76 19.05 -20.66
C LEU A 994 16.33 19.25 -22.09
N ASN A 995 17.31 18.40 -22.45
CA ASN A 995 18.23 18.64 -23.56
C ASN A 995 17.65 18.36 -24.94
N SER A 996 16.54 17.61 -25.04
CA SER A 996 15.94 17.27 -26.33
C SER A 996 14.60 17.96 -26.58
N GLU A 997 14.28 18.23 -27.85
CA GLU A 997 12.96 18.71 -28.27
C GLU A 997 11.84 17.75 -27.86
N ILE A 998 12.15 16.46 -27.76
CA ILE A 998 11.23 15.40 -27.33
C ILE A 998 10.83 15.61 -25.88
N ASP A 999 11.79 15.92 -25.02
CA ASP A 999 11.52 16.14 -23.60
C ASP A 999 10.68 17.41 -23.40
N LYS A 1000 10.97 18.49 -24.15
CA LYS A 1000 10.19 19.74 -24.09
C LYS A 1000 8.76 19.55 -24.57
N ALA A 1001 8.56 18.77 -25.64
CA ALA A 1001 7.22 18.42 -26.10
C ALA A 1001 6.46 17.55 -25.07
N THR A 1002 7.16 16.62 -24.42
CA THR A 1002 6.59 15.77 -23.37
C THR A 1002 6.20 16.59 -22.14
N PHE A 1003 7.03 17.58 -21.77
CA PHE A 1003 6.73 18.54 -20.70
C PHE A 1003 5.48 19.39 -21.00
N PHE A 1004 5.35 19.89 -22.24
CA PHE A 1004 4.15 20.59 -22.67
C PHE A 1004 2.88 19.74 -22.54
N ASP A 1005 2.95 18.49 -22.98
CA ASP A 1005 1.79 17.57 -22.95
C ASP A 1005 1.40 17.21 -21.51
N LYS A 1006 2.38 17.02 -20.63
CA LYS A 1006 2.18 16.69 -19.22
C LYS A 1006 1.57 17.85 -18.43
N HIS A 1007 2.03 19.09 -18.67
CA HIS A 1007 1.66 20.26 -17.85
C HIS A 1007 0.57 21.15 -18.47
N ARG A 1008 -0.08 20.72 -19.56
CA ARG A 1008 -1.02 21.54 -20.35
C ARG A 1008 -2.13 22.19 -19.53
N SER A 1009 -2.69 21.48 -18.55
CA SER A 1009 -3.74 22.03 -17.67
C SER A 1009 -3.22 23.16 -16.78
N ALA A 1010 -2.05 22.99 -16.20
CA ALA A 1010 -1.37 23.99 -15.39
C ALA A 1010 -0.96 25.21 -16.24
N LEU A 1011 -0.48 24.98 -17.46
CA LEU A 1011 -0.15 26.05 -18.42
C LEU A 1011 -1.39 26.89 -18.77
N ILE A 1012 -2.53 26.26 -19.02
CA ILE A 1012 -3.78 26.97 -19.32
C ILE A 1012 -4.27 27.80 -18.12
N GLN A 1013 -4.12 27.28 -16.90
CA GLN A 1013 -4.66 27.92 -15.71
C GLN A 1013 -3.75 29.01 -15.12
N ARG A 1014 -2.43 28.86 -15.25
CA ARG A 1014 -1.45 29.59 -14.44
C ARG A 1014 -0.60 30.58 -15.23
N VAL A 1015 -0.55 30.50 -16.56
CA VAL A 1015 0.16 31.47 -17.40
C VAL A 1015 -0.53 32.82 -17.33
N LYS A 1016 0.22 33.88 -17.02
CA LYS A 1016 -0.30 35.24 -16.87
C LYS A 1016 0.06 36.11 -18.06
N ASN A 1017 1.24 35.92 -18.65
CA ASN A 1017 1.79 36.70 -19.76
C ASN A 1017 1.29 36.24 -21.15
N VAL A 1018 0.00 35.97 -21.30
CA VAL A 1018 -0.60 35.35 -22.50
C VAL A 1018 -0.37 36.16 -23.78
N LYS A 1019 -0.41 37.49 -23.70
CA LYS A 1019 -0.22 38.37 -24.88
C LYS A 1019 1.23 38.32 -25.39
N SER A 1020 2.20 38.38 -24.49
CA SER A 1020 3.63 38.30 -24.85
C SER A 1020 3.98 36.94 -25.46
N ILE A 1021 3.42 35.86 -24.91
CA ILE A 1021 3.55 34.51 -25.49
C ILE A 1021 2.91 34.46 -26.89
N ALA A 1022 1.73 35.06 -27.07
CA ALA A 1022 1.09 35.12 -28.38
C ALA A 1022 1.90 35.94 -29.40
N ASP A 1023 2.52 37.06 -28.98
CA ASP A 1023 3.40 37.88 -29.83
C ASP A 1023 4.57 37.04 -30.38
N LYS A 1024 5.28 36.33 -29.49
CA LYS A 1024 6.43 35.49 -29.86
C LYS A 1024 6.04 34.27 -30.70
N LEU A 1025 4.90 33.65 -30.41
CA LEU A 1025 4.39 32.54 -31.23
C LEU A 1025 3.99 32.99 -32.64
N ARG A 1026 3.52 34.24 -32.79
CA ARG A 1026 3.21 34.82 -34.11
C ARG A 1026 4.49 35.14 -34.87
N GLU A 1027 5.50 35.72 -34.21
CA GLU A 1027 6.82 35.99 -34.81
C GLU A 1027 7.46 34.70 -35.34
N GLN A 1028 7.31 33.59 -34.62
CA GLN A 1028 7.78 32.26 -35.03
C GLN A 1028 6.84 31.54 -36.02
N ARG A 1029 5.74 32.18 -36.46
CA ARG A 1029 4.72 31.63 -37.37
C ARG A 1029 4.04 30.35 -36.87
N ILE A 1030 4.01 30.13 -35.55
CA ILE A 1030 3.35 28.99 -34.91
C ILE A 1030 1.84 29.23 -34.78
N ILE A 1031 1.42 30.48 -34.60
CA ILE A 1031 0.01 30.91 -34.65
C ILE A 1031 -0.22 31.89 -35.81
N HIS A 1032 -1.40 31.83 -36.42
CA HIS A 1032 -1.79 32.67 -37.56
C HIS A 1032 -2.43 34.00 -37.12
N GLU A 1033 -2.45 34.98 -38.03
CA GLU A 1033 -2.95 36.35 -37.79
C GLU A 1033 -4.38 36.41 -37.25
N GLU A 1034 -5.26 35.52 -37.71
CA GLU A 1034 -6.65 35.43 -37.24
C GLU A 1034 -6.72 35.07 -35.76
N LEU A 1035 -6.00 34.02 -35.34
CA LEU A 1035 -5.96 33.60 -33.94
C LEU A 1035 -5.29 34.64 -33.04
N TYR A 1036 -4.21 35.26 -33.53
CA TYR A 1036 -3.54 36.34 -32.81
C TYR A 1036 -4.47 37.56 -32.60
N SER A 1037 -5.22 37.95 -33.63
CA SER A 1037 -6.20 39.03 -33.57
C SER A 1037 -7.34 38.70 -32.60
N GLU A 1038 -7.82 37.44 -32.57
CA GLU A 1038 -8.82 37.01 -31.59
C GLU A 1038 -8.29 37.12 -30.14
N ILE A 1039 -7.03 36.75 -29.90
CA ILE A 1039 -6.42 36.80 -28.56
C ILE A 1039 -6.18 38.25 -28.11
N THR A 1040 -5.80 39.13 -29.05
CA THR A 1040 -5.40 40.51 -28.73
C THR A 1040 -6.55 41.52 -28.77
N HIS A 1041 -7.56 41.30 -29.61
CA HIS A 1041 -8.66 42.24 -29.86
C HIS A 1041 -10.03 41.78 -29.33
N CYS A 1042 -10.25 40.49 -29.06
CA CYS A 1042 -11.45 40.06 -28.34
C CYS A 1042 -11.20 40.07 -26.83
N ASN A 1043 -12.19 40.50 -26.02
CA ASN A 1043 -12.12 40.49 -24.55
C ASN A 1043 -12.21 39.05 -23.99
N LEU A 1044 -11.27 38.18 -24.37
CA LEU A 1044 -11.15 36.82 -23.87
C LEU A 1044 -10.40 36.80 -22.53
N SER A 1045 -10.77 35.88 -21.65
CA SER A 1045 -10.03 35.64 -20.42
C SER A 1045 -8.65 35.05 -20.73
N SER A 1046 -7.65 35.26 -19.86
CA SER A 1046 -6.31 34.68 -20.03
C SER A 1046 -6.35 33.15 -20.21
N GLN A 1047 -7.27 32.47 -19.52
CA GLN A 1047 -7.43 31.02 -19.62
C GLN A 1047 -8.04 30.60 -20.96
N ASP A 1048 -9.02 31.32 -21.49
CA ASP A 1048 -9.63 31.01 -22.79
C ASP A 1048 -8.66 31.28 -23.94
N SER A 1049 -7.89 32.37 -23.84
CA SER A 1049 -6.80 32.66 -24.77
C SER A 1049 -5.74 31.56 -24.75
N MET A 1050 -5.32 31.10 -23.56
CA MET A 1050 -4.36 29.99 -23.43
C MET A 1050 -4.93 28.65 -23.92
N ARG A 1051 -6.23 28.37 -23.73
CA ARG A 1051 -6.87 27.16 -24.31
C ARG A 1051 -6.73 27.13 -25.82
N LYS A 1052 -6.98 28.26 -26.48
CA LYS A 1052 -6.84 28.37 -27.93
C LYS A 1052 -5.38 28.25 -28.37
N ILE A 1053 -4.44 28.92 -27.69
CA ILE A 1053 -2.99 28.81 -27.99
C ILE A 1053 -2.52 27.36 -27.83
N CYS A 1054 -2.80 26.70 -26.70
CA CYS A 1054 -2.38 25.33 -26.45
C CYS A 1054 -3.04 24.34 -27.42
N TYR A 1055 -4.26 24.61 -27.89
CA TYR A 1055 -4.91 23.80 -28.93
C TYR A 1055 -4.14 23.89 -30.25
N THR A 1056 -3.83 25.10 -30.71
CA THR A 1056 -3.09 25.32 -31.96
C THR A 1056 -1.66 24.78 -31.90
N VAL A 1057 -0.93 25.05 -30.82
CA VAL A 1057 0.42 24.52 -30.60
C VAL A 1057 0.42 22.98 -30.60
N ASN A 1058 -0.60 22.35 -30.02
CA ASN A 1058 -0.73 20.90 -30.01
C ASN A 1058 -1.01 20.33 -31.42
N SER A 1059 -1.83 21.00 -32.23
CA SER A 1059 -2.09 20.58 -33.62
C SER A 1059 -0.91 20.79 -34.57
N SER A 1060 0.00 21.72 -34.26
CA SER A 1060 1.17 22.05 -35.09
C SER A 1060 2.38 21.12 -34.88
N GLY A 1061 2.26 20.10 -34.01
CA GLY A 1061 3.26 19.04 -33.84
C GLY A 1061 4.39 19.34 -32.85
N MET A 1062 5.33 18.40 -32.74
CA MET A 1062 6.36 18.35 -31.69
C MET A 1062 7.26 19.59 -31.64
N ILE A 1063 7.66 20.13 -32.80
CA ILE A 1063 8.54 21.30 -32.89
C ILE A 1063 7.82 22.53 -32.31
N ALA A 1064 6.53 22.71 -32.61
CA ALA A 1064 5.75 23.82 -32.07
C ALA A 1064 5.61 23.73 -30.54
N LYS A 1065 5.45 22.52 -29.99
CA LYS A 1065 5.41 22.30 -28.54
C LYS A 1065 6.75 22.63 -27.86
N ALA A 1066 7.85 22.19 -28.45
CA ALA A 1066 9.18 22.47 -27.93
C ALA A 1066 9.49 23.98 -27.96
N GLN A 1067 9.12 24.67 -29.03
CA GLN A 1067 9.27 26.12 -29.16
C GLN A 1067 8.36 26.89 -28.19
N PHE A 1068 7.13 26.42 -27.98
CA PHE A 1068 6.26 26.99 -26.96
C PHE A 1068 6.88 26.90 -25.55
N ILE A 1069 7.52 25.78 -25.20
CA ILE A 1069 8.20 25.64 -23.90
C ILE A 1069 9.43 26.53 -23.79
N LEU A 1070 10.18 26.73 -24.88
CA LEU A 1070 11.26 27.71 -24.91
C LEU A 1070 10.74 29.13 -24.66
N ILE A 1071 9.64 29.52 -25.31
CA ILE A 1071 9.00 30.82 -25.09
C ILE A 1071 8.47 30.92 -23.65
N LEU A 1072 7.87 29.86 -23.12
CA LEU A 1072 7.39 29.82 -21.74
C LEU A 1072 8.53 29.97 -20.72
N GLN A 1073 9.67 29.33 -20.97
CA GLN A 1073 10.87 29.45 -20.12
C GLN A 1073 11.40 30.88 -20.11
N GLU A 1074 11.19 31.63 -21.18
CA GLU A 1074 11.58 33.04 -21.27
C GLU A 1074 10.56 33.98 -20.60
N GLU A 1075 9.27 33.76 -20.86
CA GLU A 1075 8.19 34.67 -20.43
C GLU A 1075 7.66 34.40 -19.02
N GLU A 1076 7.75 33.16 -18.55
CA GLU A 1076 7.27 32.69 -17.24
C GLU A 1076 8.27 31.67 -16.62
N PRO A 1077 9.55 32.03 -16.43
CA PRO A 1077 10.61 31.11 -15.99
C PRO A 1077 10.29 30.43 -14.66
N TYR A 1078 9.67 31.17 -13.73
CA TYR A 1078 9.27 30.65 -12.43
C TYR A 1078 8.18 29.56 -12.53
N LEU A 1079 7.22 29.72 -13.45
CA LEU A 1079 6.18 28.71 -13.67
C LEU A 1079 6.79 27.48 -14.35
N SER A 1080 7.70 27.66 -15.29
CA SER A 1080 8.42 26.55 -15.91
C SER A 1080 9.27 25.79 -14.89
N GLU A 1081 10.03 26.46 -14.04
CA GLU A 1081 10.84 25.81 -13.00
C GLU A 1081 10.00 25.09 -11.94
N GLU A 1082 8.88 25.67 -11.53
CA GLU A 1082 7.98 25.04 -10.56
C GLU A 1082 7.39 23.74 -11.10
N LEU A 1083 6.98 23.74 -12.37
CA LEU A 1083 6.42 22.57 -13.04
C LEU A 1083 7.50 21.51 -13.34
N VAL A 1084 8.77 21.90 -13.56
CA VAL A 1084 9.89 20.95 -13.64
C VAL A 1084 10.20 20.35 -12.26
N ARG A 1085 10.14 21.13 -11.18
CA ARG A 1085 10.36 20.63 -9.81
C ARG A 1085 9.24 19.74 -9.28
N SER A 1086 8.01 19.86 -9.78
CA SER A 1086 6.95 18.90 -9.44
C SER A 1086 7.17 17.51 -10.05
N ASP A 1087 8.10 17.41 -11.01
CA ASP A 1087 8.44 16.16 -11.69
C ASP A 1087 9.72 15.51 -11.15
N SER A 1088 10.50 16.21 -10.29
CA SER A 1088 11.76 15.77 -9.68
C SER A 1088 11.61 15.53 -8.18
#